data_AF-I4Y7V4-F1
#
_entry.id   AF-I4Y7V4-F1
#
_cell.length_a   1.000
_cell.length_b   1.000
_cell.length_c   1.000
_cell.angle_alpha   90.00
_cell.angle_beta   90.00
_cell.angle_gamma   90.00
#
_symmetry.space_group_name_H-M   'P 1'
#
loop_
_entity.id
_entity.type
_entity.pdbx_description
1 polymer ?
#
loop_
_entity_poly.entity_id
_entity_poly.type
_entity_poly.pdbx_seq_one_letter_code
_entity_poly.pdbx_strand_id
1 'polypeptide(L)'
;MYNSHFKLFIRAFQLTPKLSLSPSRMSSFSMSSRDNISTPPSSPPSFLHSPHKSTHRGSHGVASNYYTTLQATQSIIESSRYPTLDDDRLEFLKLEHSNLAYKVKLHTQRLLTELKVRDAMQVLGKLDQLDITQSSNKIDEVEKNLSRQRSRLLDVQTDLLHHNAGILAKYINNQKLLQPQSHHSQSHFDGRHFHANNDRAILPSNTSGSANKKSPLYEQRIQHLTTELDGERELNQATLAANESLQEQIETLKSQIYDGKNTTAETSQELMLASEKLNSALKETSKYQQLLQEAQSSNSRQVEHSNSLQNRLQSLLEDFSQIVTTRDGITSSIENLCNLLDTYKISYTKSSQNPLETFNSAISSIETQLMVVKEHSGMSEQMEYLTNEKHVMRQRFEYYENQVQQLSDVVANQKIDTEKQKQDFSSVIGEQKEKIAALEEQLGEANLRSKQLESDLSYYKDNNASYERELKLKEENKHNSGVSESEEKLSVQTLRALWKILPTSTQRDGNERLIESNSATLSQGDVDKLKQVLSRSKERTFEHFDLKTFVQRVKTLIDDNRLFLERILNNAETANLYKSNAEKAHKLALDFKTALEAYKRQVLDLQNNLSQASKRDAEIRKERESLREKISEMERNLSKQQQGSELDKLRKSLVNRDDEIQAFKQLQMDKSLGMLDELNSLQIEVADLRQKLRQKGA
;
A
#
# COMPACT_ATOMS: atom_id res chain seq x y z
N MET A 1 42.31 -5.83 -28.98
CA MET A 1 42.33 -6.65 -27.75
C MET A 1 41.28 -6.20 -26.71
N TYR A 2 40.07 -5.80 -27.14
CA TYR A 2 38.99 -5.35 -26.24
C TYR A 2 37.62 -5.98 -26.58
N ASN A 3 37.61 -7.14 -27.26
CA ASN A 3 36.39 -7.79 -27.72
C ASN A 3 36.22 -9.25 -27.21
N SER A 4 37.11 -9.70 -26.32
CA SER A 4 37.05 -11.06 -25.73
C SER A 4 36.37 -11.11 -24.35
N HIS A 5 36.21 -9.98 -23.65
CA HIS A 5 35.57 -9.99 -22.33
C HIS A 5 34.04 -9.86 -22.37
N PHE A 6 33.45 -9.40 -23.48
CA PHE A 6 31.99 -9.29 -23.60
C PHE A 6 31.32 -10.61 -24.01
N LYS A 7 32.06 -11.55 -24.62
CA LYS A 7 31.56 -12.89 -24.99
C LYS A 7 31.55 -13.90 -23.85
N LEU A 8 32.24 -13.61 -22.74
CA LEU A 8 32.23 -14.46 -21.53
C LEU A 8 31.03 -14.18 -20.61
N PHE A 9 30.43 -12.99 -20.70
CA PHE A 9 29.29 -12.61 -19.86
C PHE A 9 27.94 -13.17 -20.38
N ILE A 10 27.81 -13.39 -21.70
CA ILE A 10 26.58 -13.94 -22.30
C ILE A 10 26.51 -15.47 -22.21
N ARG A 11 27.64 -16.16 -21.99
CA ARG A 11 27.69 -17.64 -21.95
C ARG A 11 27.40 -18.24 -20.56
N ALA A 12 27.31 -17.42 -19.52
CA ALA A 12 27.01 -17.88 -18.16
C ALA A 12 25.49 -17.95 -17.83
N PHE A 13 24.62 -17.47 -18.72
CA PHE A 13 23.16 -17.48 -18.51
C PHE A 13 22.40 -18.57 -19.27
N GLN A 14 23.12 -19.45 -19.97
CA GLN A 14 22.56 -20.63 -20.62
C GLN A 14 23.27 -21.85 -20.07
N LEU A 15 22.77 -22.42 -18.98
CA LEU A 15 22.85 -23.84 -18.60
C LEU A 15 22.34 -23.99 -17.15
N THR A 16 21.05 -24.30 -16.99
CA THR A 16 20.59 -25.12 -15.86
C THR A 16 19.74 -26.28 -16.39
N PRO A 17 19.85 -27.46 -15.75
CA PRO A 17 19.27 -28.70 -16.27
C PRO A 17 17.79 -28.86 -15.91
N LYS A 18 17.12 -29.64 -16.75
CA LYS A 18 15.79 -30.21 -16.51
C LYS A 18 15.77 -31.00 -15.19
N LEU A 19 14.85 -30.68 -14.30
CA LEU A 19 14.27 -31.65 -13.35
C LEU A 19 12.79 -31.33 -13.15
N SER A 20 11.99 -32.35 -13.39
CA SER A 20 10.55 -32.48 -13.19
C SER A 20 10.14 -32.35 -11.72
N LEU A 21 8.97 -31.78 -11.43
CA LEU A 21 7.92 -32.36 -10.57
C LEU A 21 6.79 -31.34 -10.29
N SER A 22 5.58 -31.72 -10.75
CA SER A 22 4.23 -31.54 -10.17
C SER A 22 3.74 -30.23 -9.52
N PRO A 23 2.45 -29.84 -9.75
CA PRO A 23 1.86 -28.59 -9.27
C PRO A 23 1.20 -28.76 -7.90
N SER A 24 1.65 -27.99 -6.91
CA SER A 24 0.99 -27.90 -5.61
C SER A 24 0.43 -26.50 -5.36
N ARG A 25 -0.90 -26.43 -5.46
CA ARG A 25 -1.84 -25.53 -4.79
C ARG A 25 -1.23 -24.51 -3.83
N MET A 26 -1.38 -23.22 -4.18
CA MET A 26 -1.46 -22.16 -3.19
C MET A 26 -2.86 -22.14 -2.59
N SER A 27 -2.97 -22.50 -1.31
CA SER A 27 -4.12 -22.21 -0.46
C SER A 27 -3.68 -21.26 0.65
N SER A 28 -4.33 -20.11 0.65
CA SER A 28 -4.41 -19.11 1.70
C SER A 28 -5.06 -19.63 2.98
N PHE A 29 -4.48 -19.33 4.14
CA PHE A 29 -5.12 -19.21 5.48
C PHE A 29 -4.16 -18.30 6.29
N SER A 30 -4.49 -17.09 6.74
CA SER A 30 -5.43 -16.64 7.78
C SER A 30 -5.13 -17.22 9.17
N MET A 31 -4.75 -16.37 10.13
CA MET A 31 -5.00 -16.46 11.59
C MET A 31 -4.65 -15.08 12.21
N SER A 32 -5.60 -14.33 12.79
CA SER A 32 -6.08 -14.35 14.19
C SER A 32 -4.95 -14.10 15.21
N SER A 33 -4.87 -12.89 15.79
CA SER A 33 -5.36 -12.50 17.15
C SER A 33 -4.53 -13.14 18.28
N ARG A 34 -4.18 -12.53 19.42
CA ARG A 34 -4.45 -11.27 20.14
C ARG A 34 -3.51 -11.34 21.36
N ASP A 35 -3.17 -10.21 21.98
CA ASP A 35 -2.73 -10.23 23.38
C ASP A 35 -3.39 -9.14 24.24
N ASN A 36 -3.57 -9.53 25.50
CA ASN A 36 -4.37 -8.97 26.58
C ASN A 36 -3.66 -7.83 27.32
N ILE A 37 -4.42 -6.82 27.80
CA ILE A 37 -4.09 -6.07 29.03
C ILE A 37 -5.39 -5.81 29.83
N SER A 38 -5.28 -6.00 31.14
CA SER A 38 -6.29 -5.99 32.20
C SER A 38 -6.27 -4.68 33.01
N THR A 39 -7.43 -4.19 33.50
CA THR A 39 -7.69 -3.57 34.84
C THR A 39 -9.16 -3.08 34.97
N PRO A 40 -9.71 -2.87 36.19
CA PRO A 40 -11.08 -3.32 36.57
C PRO A 40 -12.06 -2.16 36.91
N PRO A 41 -13.16 -2.33 37.70
CA PRO A 41 -14.53 -2.22 37.19
C PRO A 41 -15.32 -1.00 37.71
N SER A 42 -16.19 -0.44 36.86
CA SER A 42 -17.32 0.37 37.31
C SER A 42 -18.55 0.08 36.45
N SER A 43 -19.59 -0.46 37.09
CA SER A 43 -20.95 -0.64 36.57
C SER A 43 -21.81 0.56 37.02
N PRO A 44 -22.99 0.90 36.44
CA PRO A 44 -24.03 0.00 35.92
C PRO A 44 -24.84 0.57 34.73
N PRO A 45 -26.06 0.08 34.42
CA PRO A 45 -26.46 -1.28 34.05
C PRO A 45 -26.99 -1.31 32.60
N SER A 46 -26.79 -2.40 31.87
CA SER A 46 -27.52 -2.62 30.62
C SER A 46 -28.02 -4.05 30.57
N PHE A 47 -29.35 -4.10 30.59
CA PHE A 47 -30.19 -5.27 30.45
C PHE A 47 -29.97 -5.98 29.12
N LEU A 48 -30.36 -7.26 29.10
CA LEU A 48 -30.56 -8.15 27.96
C LEU A 48 -29.34 -8.96 27.50
N HIS A 49 -29.01 -9.96 28.34
CA HIS A 49 -28.62 -11.27 27.82
C HIS A 49 -29.86 -11.93 27.20
N SER A 50 -29.76 -12.36 25.94
CA SER A 50 -30.65 -13.36 25.34
C SER A 50 -29.87 -14.68 25.22
N PRO A 51 -30.34 -15.81 25.76
CA PRO A 51 -29.70 -17.10 25.56
C PRO A 51 -30.05 -17.67 24.19
N HIS A 52 -29.06 -18.32 23.57
CA HIS A 52 -29.21 -19.10 22.36
C HIS A 52 -30.07 -20.35 22.60
N LYS A 53 -30.95 -20.55 21.63
CA LYS A 53 -31.92 -21.62 21.42
C LYS A 53 -31.34 -23.02 21.63
N SER A 54 -31.90 -23.76 22.58
CA SER A 54 -32.16 -25.18 22.41
C SER A 54 -33.61 -25.38 21.96
N THR A 55 -33.78 -26.28 21.01
CA THR A 55 -35.03 -26.73 20.42
C THR A 55 -36.01 -27.27 21.47
N HIS A 56 -37.13 -26.57 21.71
CA HIS A 56 -38.37 -27.19 22.17
C HIS A 56 -39.61 -26.51 21.58
N ARG A 57 -40.52 -27.37 21.12
CA ARG A 57 -41.86 -27.04 20.61
C ARG A 57 -42.73 -26.50 21.75
N GLY A 58 -43.56 -25.51 21.43
CA GLY A 58 -44.79 -25.16 22.17
C GLY A 58 -44.66 -23.94 23.10
N SER A 59 -45.45 -22.89 22.83
CA SER A 59 -45.86 -21.86 23.80
C SER A 59 -44.95 -20.63 24.07
N HIS A 60 -44.04 -20.22 23.17
CA HIS A 60 -43.30 -18.93 23.32
C HIS A 60 -43.49 -17.92 22.16
N GLY A 61 -44.23 -18.28 21.11
CA GLY A 61 -44.45 -17.37 19.97
C GLY A 61 -45.27 -16.12 20.31
N VAL A 62 -46.20 -16.23 21.25
CA VAL A 62 -47.11 -15.13 21.59
C VAL A 62 -46.36 -13.99 22.31
N ALA A 63 -45.52 -14.32 23.31
CA ALA A 63 -44.74 -13.33 24.05
C ALA A 63 -43.65 -12.65 23.17
N SER A 64 -43.02 -13.42 22.28
CA SER A 64 -42.06 -12.87 21.31
C SER A 64 -42.73 -11.90 20.34
N ASN A 65 -43.92 -12.24 19.83
CA ASN A 65 -44.67 -11.37 18.93
C ASN A 65 -45.17 -10.10 19.65
N TYR A 66 -45.58 -10.20 20.91
CA TYR A 66 -45.93 -9.03 21.74
C TYR A 66 -44.72 -8.13 21.99
N TYR A 67 -43.54 -8.68 22.29
CA TYR A 67 -42.33 -7.90 22.47
C TYR A 67 -41.91 -7.16 21.19
N THR A 68 -41.94 -7.83 20.03
CA THR A 68 -41.67 -7.21 18.73
C THR A 68 -42.70 -6.13 18.40
N THR A 69 -43.97 -6.36 18.72
CA THR A 69 -45.03 -5.36 18.53
C THR A 69 -44.84 -4.16 19.46
N LEU A 70 -44.49 -4.38 20.73
CA LEU A 70 -44.20 -3.32 21.69
C LEU A 70 -42.99 -2.49 21.24
N GLN A 71 -41.92 -3.14 20.80
CA GLN A 71 -40.73 -2.46 20.27
C GLN A 71 -41.04 -1.66 19.00
N ALA A 72 -41.88 -2.19 18.11
CA ALA A 72 -42.35 -1.48 16.93
C ALA A 72 -43.20 -0.26 17.31
N THR A 73 -44.14 -0.41 18.26
CA THR A 73 -44.95 0.71 18.75
C THR A 73 -44.11 1.77 19.44
N GLN A 74 -43.09 1.38 20.21
CA GLN A 74 -42.15 2.29 20.86
C GLN A 74 -41.33 3.06 19.80
N SER A 75 -40.83 2.36 18.78
CA SER A 75 -40.07 2.98 17.68
C SER A 75 -40.94 3.96 16.88
N ILE A 76 -42.25 3.69 16.77
CA ILE A 76 -43.21 4.59 16.12
C ILE A 76 -43.54 5.80 16.98
N ILE A 77 -43.68 5.61 18.29
CA ILE A 77 -43.84 6.73 19.23
C ILE A 77 -42.60 7.62 19.18
N GLU A 78 -41.40 7.05 19.18
CA GLU A 78 -40.15 7.80 19.08
C GLU A 78 -40.02 8.52 17.74
N SER A 79 -40.36 7.85 16.62
CA SER A 79 -40.30 8.48 15.29
C SER A 79 -41.39 9.51 15.03
N SER A 80 -42.54 9.42 15.70
CA SER A 80 -43.62 10.41 15.62
C SER A 80 -43.26 11.76 16.25
N ARG A 81 -42.22 11.80 17.10
CA ARG A 81 -41.71 13.04 17.72
C ARG A 81 -40.85 13.87 16.75
N TYR A 82 -40.45 13.30 15.62
CA TYR A 82 -39.65 14.03 14.64
C TYR A 82 -40.53 14.95 13.78
N PRO A 83 -40.12 16.21 13.59
CA PRO A 83 -40.88 17.16 12.79
C PRO A 83 -40.87 16.77 11.32
N THR A 84 -42.02 16.87 10.66
CA THR A 84 -42.08 16.80 9.20
C THR A 84 -41.76 18.16 8.63
N LEU A 85 -40.74 18.23 7.77
CA LEU A 85 -40.38 19.42 7.01
C LEU A 85 -41.36 19.65 5.85
N ASP A 86 -41.54 20.92 5.49
CA ASP A 86 -42.30 21.33 4.31
C ASP A 86 -41.57 20.93 3.02
N ASP A 87 -42.31 20.71 1.93
CA ASP A 87 -41.77 20.22 0.65
C ASP A 87 -40.64 21.13 0.09
N ASP A 88 -40.81 22.46 0.17
CA ASP A 88 -39.77 23.41 -0.27
C ASP A 88 -38.49 23.29 0.57
N ARG A 89 -38.64 23.06 1.87
CA ARG A 89 -37.53 22.90 2.81
C ARG A 89 -36.85 21.55 2.63
N LEU A 90 -37.61 20.51 2.29
CA LEU A 90 -37.10 19.18 1.99
C LEU A 90 -36.25 19.17 0.72
N GLU A 91 -36.74 19.77 -0.37
CA GLU A 91 -35.98 19.88 -1.62
C GLU A 91 -34.71 20.70 -1.43
N PHE A 92 -34.77 21.79 -0.63
CA PHE A 92 -33.59 22.55 -0.25
C PHE A 92 -32.56 21.67 0.51
N LEU A 93 -32.99 20.88 1.50
CA LEU A 93 -32.11 20.00 2.28
C LEU A 93 -31.55 18.85 1.44
N LYS A 94 -32.30 18.28 0.50
CA LYS A 94 -31.78 17.27 -0.45
C LYS A 94 -30.71 17.86 -1.36
N LEU A 95 -30.93 19.07 -1.86
CA LEU A 95 -29.96 19.78 -2.69
C LEU A 95 -28.71 20.17 -1.87
N GLU A 96 -28.89 20.65 -0.65
CA GLU A 96 -27.82 20.95 0.30
C GLU A 96 -27.01 19.68 0.62
N HIS A 97 -27.68 18.55 0.90
CA HIS A 97 -27.04 17.25 1.13
C HIS A 97 -26.21 16.80 -0.06
N SER A 98 -26.76 16.87 -1.28
CA SER A 98 -26.04 16.53 -2.52
C SER A 98 -24.80 17.42 -2.73
N ASN A 99 -24.95 18.72 -2.52
CA ASN A 99 -23.86 19.71 -2.64
C ASN A 99 -22.77 19.49 -1.57
N LEU A 100 -23.15 19.27 -0.32
CA LEU A 100 -22.24 18.96 0.78
C LEU A 100 -21.51 17.63 0.55
N ALA A 101 -22.20 16.59 0.07
CA ALA A 101 -21.58 15.32 -0.27
C ALA A 101 -20.54 15.48 -1.40
N TYR A 102 -20.86 16.27 -2.43
CA TYR A 102 -19.91 16.63 -3.48
C TYR A 102 -18.70 17.41 -2.93
N LYS A 103 -18.92 18.41 -2.08
CA LYS A 103 -17.86 19.19 -1.43
C LYS A 103 -16.96 18.34 -0.54
N VAL A 104 -17.52 17.44 0.27
CA VAL A 104 -16.74 16.50 1.10
C VAL A 104 -15.89 15.60 0.21
N LYS A 105 -16.42 15.09 -0.91
CA LYS A 105 -15.66 14.29 -1.88
C LYS A 105 -14.50 15.09 -2.48
N LEU A 106 -14.75 16.34 -2.89
CA LEU A 106 -13.74 17.24 -3.46
C LEU A 106 -12.65 17.58 -2.43
N HIS A 107 -13.01 17.95 -1.20
CA HIS A 107 -12.05 18.26 -0.15
C HIS A 107 -11.24 17.03 0.28
N THR A 108 -11.84 15.84 0.26
CA THR A 108 -11.11 14.59 0.53
C THR A 108 -10.08 14.33 -0.57
N GLN A 109 -10.43 14.54 -1.85
CA GLN A 109 -9.47 14.43 -2.95
C GLN A 109 -8.35 15.48 -2.84
N ARG A 110 -8.69 16.72 -2.50
CA ARG A 110 -7.71 17.79 -2.28
C ARG A 110 -6.76 17.47 -1.13
N LEU A 111 -7.27 16.96 -0.01
CA LEU A 111 -6.44 16.52 1.11
C LEU A 111 -5.44 15.44 0.68
N LEU A 112 -5.90 14.46 -0.10
CA LEU A 112 -5.03 13.40 -0.63
C LEU A 112 -3.94 13.95 -1.57
N THR A 113 -4.25 14.94 -2.39
CA THR A 113 -3.24 15.57 -3.26
C THR A 113 -2.25 16.40 -2.46
N GLU A 114 -2.69 17.15 -1.45
CA GLU A 114 -1.80 17.96 -0.59
C GLU A 114 -0.90 17.08 0.28
N LEU A 115 -1.42 15.95 0.81
CA LEU A 115 -0.61 14.95 1.51
C LEU A 115 0.48 14.38 0.59
N LYS A 116 0.13 14.03 -0.64
CA LYS A 116 1.12 13.56 -1.64
C LYS A 116 2.15 14.63 -1.98
N VAL A 117 1.76 15.89 -2.06
CA VAL A 117 2.69 17.01 -2.30
C VAL A 117 3.64 17.16 -1.12
N ARG A 118 3.14 17.14 0.12
CA ARG A 118 3.98 17.18 1.33
C ARG A 118 4.95 16.00 1.38
N ASP A 119 4.47 14.79 1.12
CA ASP A 119 5.31 13.59 1.15
C ASP A 119 6.38 13.64 0.03
N ALA A 120 6.04 14.16 -1.15
CA ALA A 120 7.00 14.41 -2.22
C ALA A 120 8.03 15.49 -1.84
N MET A 121 7.61 16.58 -1.19
CA MET A 121 8.51 17.62 -0.67
C MET A 121 9.47 17.07 0.39
N GLN A 122 8.99 16.20 1.27
CA GLN A 122 9.79 15.55 2.30
C GLN A 122 10.82 14.57 1.70
N VAL A 123 10.44 13.82 0.66
CA VAL A 123 11.34 12.92 -0.08
C VAL A 123 12.39 13.69 -0.89
N LEU A 124 12.06 14.87 -1.41
CA LEU A 124 12.99 15.68 -2.19
C LEU A 124 14.11 16.30 -1.34
N GLY A 125 13.97 16.37 0.00
CA GLY A 125 15.03 16.62 0.99
C GLY A 125 15.86 17.91 0.85
N LYS A 126 15.63 18.69 -0.21
CA LYS A 126 16.37 19.89 -0.62
C LYS A 126 15.51 21.16 -0.57
N LEU A 127 14.25 21.06 -0.15
CA LEU A 127 13.39 22.23 0.04
C LEU A 127 13.55 22.77 1.47
N ASP A 128 13.50 24.10 1.59
CA ASP A 128 13.59 24.80 2.87
C ASP A 128 12.51 24.30 3.85
N GLN A 129 12.85 24.21 5.14
CA GLN A 129 11.90 23.83 6.21
C GLN A 129 10.64 24.73 6.20
N LEU A 130 10.78 25.98 5.71
CA LEU A 130 9.68 26.92 5.56
C LEU A 130 8.60 26.40 4.60
N ASP A 131 8.97 25.81 3.48
CA ASP A 131 8.01 25.30 2.50
C ASP A 131 7.26 24.07 3.03
N ILE A 132 7.93 23.22 3.81
CA ILE A 132 7.32 22.07 4.48
C ILE A 132 6.29 22.56 5.52
N THR A 133 6.62 23.58 6.31
CA THR A 133 5.67 24.15 7.28
C THR A 133 4.47 24.82 6.59
N GLN A 134 4.67 25.52 5.47
CA GLN A 134 3.59 26.09 4.68
C GLN A 134 2.67 25.01 4.07
N SER A 135 3.25 23.91 3.59
CA SER A 135 2.48 22.75 3.11
C SER A 135 1.69 22.09 4.25
N SER A 136 2.25 22.00 5.45
CA SER A 136 1.55 21.48 6.63
C SER A 136 0.36 22.35 7.02
N ASN A 137 0.54 23.67 7.07
CA ASN A 137 -0.54 24.61 7.38
C ASN A 137 -1.70 24.52 6.36
N LYS A 138 -1.40 24.29 5.08
CA LYS A 138 -2.41 24.07 4.04
C LYS A 138 -3.18 22.76 4.24
N ILE A 139 -2.52 21.70 4.67
CA ILE A 139 -3.17 20.42 5.03
C ILE A 139 -4.13 20.65 6.20
N ASP A 140 -3.67 21.30 7.28
CA ASP A 140 -4.49 21.58 8.46
C ASP A 140 -5.73 22.42 8.12
N GLU A 141 -5.59 23.40 7.21
CA GLU A 141 -6.71 24.21 6.73
C GLU A 141 -7.73 23.37 5.93
N VAL A 142 -7.26 22.47 5.05
CA VAL A 142 -8.12 21.57 4.28
C VAL A 142 -8.82 20.55 5.19
N GLU A 143 -8.13 20.02 6.20
CA GLU A 143 -8.72 19.10 7.20
C GLU A 143 -9.78 19.77 8.06
N LYS A 144 -9.52 21.00 8.51
CA LYS A 144 -10.49 21.80 9.28
C LYS A 144 -11.75 22.10 8.46
N ASN A 145 -11.58 22.46 7.19
CA ASN A 145 -12.71 22.69 6.29
C ASN A 145 -13.47 21.40 5.99
N LEU A 146 -12.78 20.29 5.75
CA LEU A 146 -13.39 18.97 5.55
C LEU A 146 -14.19 18.51 6.77
N SER A 147 -13.67 18.72 7.98
CA SER A 147 -14.36 18.37 9.22
C SER A 147 -15.66 19.17 9.39
N ARG A 148 -15.62 20.48 9.12
CA ARG A 148 -16.82 21.34 9.12
C ARG A 148 -17.88 20.86 8.12
N GLN A 149 -17.45 20.53 6.90
CA GLN A 149 -18.36 20.04 5.85
C GLN A 149 -18.93 18.66 6.19
N ARG A 150 -18.15 17.76 6.82
CA ARG A 150 -18.63 16.45 7.30
C ARG A 150 -19.64 16.58 8.43
N SER A 151 -19.40 17.43 9.42
CA SER A 151 -20.37 17.69 10.48
C SER A 151 -21.68 18.23 9.91
N ARG A 152 -21.61 19.23 9.02
CA ARG A 152 -22.80 19.79 8.37
C ARG A 152 -23.55 18.76 7.51
N LEU A 153 -22.82 17.87 6.82
CA LEU A 153 -23.43 16.79 6.04
C LEU A 153 -24.19 15.81 6.93
N LEU A 154 -23.60 15.45 8.08
CA LEU A 154 -24.24 14.57 9.06
C LEU A 154 -25.51 15.22 9.63
N ASP A 155 -25.47 16.51 9.98
CA ASP A 155 -26.63 17.24 10.49
C ASP A 155 -27.79 17.21 9.46
N VAL A 156 -27.50 17.55 8.20
CA VAL A 156 -28.49 17.54 7.11
C VAL A 156 -29.01 16.11 6.85
N GLN A 157 -28.14 15.10 6.91
CA GLN A 157 -28.54 13.70 6.77
C GLN A 157 -29.44 13.26 7.92
N THR A 158 -29.15 13.67 9.16
CA THR A 158 -30.01 13.39 10.32
C THR A 158 -31.36 14.06 10.17
N ASP A 159 -31.42 15.31 9.69
CA ASP A 159 -32.68 16.02 9.45
C ASP A 159 -33.54 15.32 8.38
N LEU A 160 -32.92 14.83 7.30
CA LEU A 160 -33.61 14.03 6.27
C LEU A 160 -34.11 12.69 6.82
N LEU A 161 -33.34 12.03 7.68
CA LEU A 161 -33.76 10.77 8.32
C LEU A 161 -34.89 10.99 9.33
N HIS A 162 -34.81 12.05 10.14
CA HIS A 162 -35.88 12.47 11.04
C HIS A 162 -37.17 12.76 10.28
N HIS A 163 -37.07 13.45 9.14
CA HIS A 163 -38.21 13.67 8.25
C HIS A 163 -38.84 12.36 7.76
N ASN A 164 -38.02 11.45 7.22
CA ASN A 164 -38.46 10.16 6.69
C ASN A 164 -39.12 9.31 7.78
N ALA A 165 -38.51 9.27 8.98
CA ALA A 165 -39.05 8.59 10.14
C ALA A 165 -40.40 9.18 10.57
N GLY A 166 -40.54 10.52 10.59
CA GLY A 166 -41.80 11.21 10.88
C GLY A 166 -42.90 10.94 9.85
N ILE A 167 -42.58 10.90 8.56
CA ILE A 167 -43.54 10.53 7.50
C ILE A 167 -43.98 9.07 7.65
N LEU A 168 -43.04 8.16 7.87
CA LEU A 168 -43.34 6.73 8.04
C LEU A 168 -44.23 6.50 9.26
N ALA A 169 -43.96 7.17 10.39
CA ALA A 169 -44.81 7.13 11.57
C ALA A 169 -46.24 7.63 11.28
N LYS A 170 -46.38 8.77 10.58
CA LYS A 170 -47.68 9.30 10.15
C LYS A 170 -48.41 8.34 9.20
N TYR A 171 -47.70 7.75 8.25
CA TYR A 171 -48.26 6.78 7.29
C TYR A 171 -48.77 5.52 8.00
N ILE A 172 -47.98 4.95 8.91
CA ILE A 172 -48.35 3.75 9.67
C ILE A 172 -49.57 4.04 10.57
N ASN A 173 -49.63 5.22 11.19
CA ASN A 173 -50.75 5.63 12.01
C ASN A 173 -52.03 5.88 11.17
N ASN A 174 -51.90 6.52 10.00
CA ASN A 174 -53.00 6.77 9.09
C ASN A 174 -53.59 5.48 8.50
N GLN A 175 -52.74 4.51 8.19
CA GLN A 175 -53.15 3.19 7.67
C GLN A 175 -53.62 2.24 8.77
N LYS A 176 -53.59 2.65 10.04
CA LYS A 176 -53.97 1.83 11.22
C LYS A 176 -53.31 0.44 11.22
N LEU A 177 -52.10 0.31 10.67
CA LEU A 177 -51.44 -0.98 10.45
C LEU A 177 -51.09 -1.73 11.75
N LEU A 178 -51.21 -1.05 12.90
CA LEU A 178 -50.93 -1.60 14.23
C LEU A 178 -52.17 -1.69 15.12
N GLN A 179 -53.37 -1.36 14.61
CA GLN A 179 -54.59 -1.68 15.36
C GLN A 179 -54.82 -3.19 15.32
N PRO A 180 -55.07 -3.85 16.46
CA PRO A 180 -55.44 -5.26 16.46
C PRO A 180 -56.71 -5.42 15.62
N GLN A 181 -56.61 -6.19 14.54
CA GLN A 181 -57.77 -6.66 13.78
C GLN A 181 -58.69 -7.39 14.77
N SER A 182 -59.79 -6.73 15.16
CA SER A 182 -60.88 -7.35 15.89
C SER A 182 -61.57 -8.32 14.94
N HIS A 183 -61.03 -9.53 14.84
CA HIS A 183 -61.75 -10.67 14.30
C HIS A 183 -62.87 -11.03 15.28
N HIS A 184 -63.98 -10.30 15.21
CA HIS A 184 -65.26 -10.79 15.68
C HIS A 184 -65.87 -11.61 14.55
N SER A 185 -65.67 -12.93 14.66
CA SER A 185 -66.52 -13.93 14.04
C SER A 185 -67.96 -13.70 14.50
N GLN A 186 -68.75 -12.94 13.74
CA GLN A 186 -70.20 -12.94 13.90
C GLN A 186 -70.79 -14.08 13.08
N SER A 187 -71.14 -15.12 13.82
CA SER A 187 -72.13 -16.12 13.50
C SER A 187 -73.40 -15.47 12.92
N HIS A 188 -73.82 -16.03 11.78
CA HIS A 188 -75.20 -16.21 11.34
C HIS A 188 -76.28 -15.59 12.26
N PHE A 189 -76.77 -14.41 11.86
CA PHE A 189 -78.03 -13.85 12.34
C PHE A 189 -78.87 -13.49 11.11
N ASP A 190 -79.82 -14.36 10.80
CA ASP A 190 -80.86 -14.14 9.79
C ASP A 190 -81.90 -13.18 10.40
N GLY A 191 -81.65 -11.88 10.23
CA GLY A 191 -82.50 -10.79 10.71
C GLY A 191 -83.34 -10.20 9.59
N ARG A 192 -84.23 -10.99 8.98
CA ARG A 192 -85.26 -10.49 8.04
C ARG A 192 -86.44 -9.82 8.76
N HIS A 193 -86.26 -8.79 9.58
CA HIS A 193 -87.39 -7.94 9.96
C HIS A 193 -86.91 -6.50 10.26
N PHE A 194 -87.67 -5.52 9.76
CA PHE A 194 -87.55 -4.07 9.95
C PHE A 194 -86.69 -3.27 8.95
N HIS A 195 -87.15 -3.20 7.70
CA HIS A 195 -87.30 -1.90 7.06
C HIS A 195 -88.72 -1.77 6.49
N ALA A 196 -89.60 -1.23 7.34
CA ALA A 196 -90.77 -0.52 6.89
C ALA A 196 -90.34 0.82 6.26
N ASN A 197 -91.20 1.35 5.39
CA ASN A 197 -91.07 2.59 4.62
C ASN A 197 -90.26 2.52 3.32
N ASN A 198 -90.92 2.05 2.27
CA ASN A 198 -91.05 2.89 1.09
C ASN A 198 -92.45 2.80 0.50
N ASP A 199 -93.27 3.77 0.90
CA ASP A 199 -94.46 4.22 0.21
C ASP A 199 -94.11 4.67 -1.21
N ARG A 200 -94.55 3.92 -2.23
CA ARG A 200 -94.96 4.41 -3.56
C ARG A 200 -95.16 3.24 -4.54
N ALA A 201 -96.38 2.73 -4.60
CA ALA A 201 -96.94 2.18 -5.83
C ALA A 201 -98.44 2.44 -5.83
N ILE A 202 -98.80 3.48 -6.58
CA ILE A 202 -100.15 3.97 -6.82
C ILE A 202 -100.76 3.14 -7.96
N LEU A 203 -101.89 2.48 -7.64
CA LEU A 203 -103.10 2.18 -8.45
C LEU A 203 -103.07 1.09 -9.55
N PRO A 204 -104.25 0.54 -9.98
CA PRO A 204 -105.63 0.73 -9.49
C PRO A 204 -106.44 -0.56 -9.24
N SER A 205 -107.48 -0.40 -8.42
CA SER A 205 -108.72 -1.19 -8.40
C SER A 205 -109.61 -0.87 -9.62
N ASN A 206 -110.26 -1.91 -10.18
CA ASN A 206 -111.59 -1.94 -10.85
C ASN A 206 -111.59 -3.08 -11.89
N THR A 207 -112.62 -3.87 -12.17
CA THR A 207 -114.01 -4.03 -11.73
C THR A 207 -114.49 -5.31 -12.41
N SER A 208 -115.27 -6.13 -11.70
CA SER A 208 -116.33 -7.03 -12.16
C SER A 208 -116.50 -7.35 -13.67
N GLY A 209 -116.64 -8.65 -13.95
CA GLY A 209 -117.88 -9.14 -14.59
C GLY A 209 -117.80 -9.67 -16.03
N SER A 210 -118.19 -10.95 -16.14
CA SER A 210 -118.97 -11.55 -17.22
C SER A 210 -118.30 -12.01 -18.53
N ALA A 211 -118.13 -13.33 -18.58
CA ALA A 211 -118.44 -14.28 -19.65
C ALA A 211 -118.66 -13.80 -21.12
N ASN A 212 -118.07 -14.61 -22.00
CA ASN A 212 -118.46 -14.92 -23.38
C ASN A 212 -118.26 -13.83 -24.45
N LYS A 213 -117.16 -13.98 -25.21
CA LYS A 213 -117.16 -14.45 -26.61
C LYS A 213 -115.72 -14.63 -27.11
N LYS A 214 -115.40 -15.84 -27.60
CA LYS A 214 -114.14 -16.16 -28.27
C LYS A 214 -113.97 -15.28 -29.50
N SER A 215 -112.95 -14.42 -29.50
CA SER A 215 -112.45 -13.73 -30.69
C SER A 215 -111.04 -14.27 -30.98
N PRO A 216 -110.77 -14.79 -32.19
CA PRO A 216 -109.51 -15.46 -32.56
C PRO A 216 -108.28 -14.53 -32.53
N LEU A 217 -108.49 -13.23 -32.32
CA LEU A 217 -107.43 -12.22 -32.24
C LEU A 217 -106.70 -12.22 -30.88
N TYR A 218 -107.40 -12.58 -29.79
CA TYR A 218 -106.80 -12.62 -28.46
C TYR A 218 -105.94 -13.88 -28.24
N GLU A 219 -106.28 -14.98 -28.91
CA GLU A 219 -105.52 -16.23 -28.80
C GLU A 219 -104.17 -16.14 -29.53
N GLN A 220 -104.13 -15.47 -30.68
CA GLN A 220 -102.86 -15.11 -31.35
C GLN A 220 -102.02 -14.14 -30.51
N ARG A 221 -102.64 -13.17 -29.84
CA ARG A 221 -101.92 -12.23 -28.96
C ARG A 221 -101.33 -12.95 -27.73
N ILE A 222 -102.08 -13.88 -27.15
CA ILE A 222 -101.60 -14.71 -26.03
C ILE A 222 -100.46 -15.61 -26.49
N GLN A 223 -100.57 -16.25 -27.67
CA GLN A 223 -99.51 -17.06 -28.25
C GLN A 223 -98.23 -16.27 -28.51
N HIS A 224 -98.34 -15.05 -29.07
CA HIS A 224 -97.19 -14.16 -29.28
C HIS A 224 -96.53 -13.75 -27.96
N LEU A 225 -97.32 -13.40 -26.94
CA LEU A 225 -96.80 -13.03 -25.63
C LEU A 225 -96.16 -14.23 -24.91
N THR A 226 -96.66 -15.45 -25.10
CA THR A 226 -96.01 -16.66 -24.56
C THR A 226 -94.69 -16.95 -25.25
N THR A 227 -94.60 -16.80 -26.58
CA THR A 227 -93.33 -16.98 -27.30
C THR A 227 -92.31 -15.90 -26.96
N GLU A 228 -92.76 -14.67 -26.70
CA GLU A 228 -91.91 -13.55 -26.27
C GLU A 228 -91.40 -13.76 -24.84
N LEU A 229 -92.25 -14.23 -23.93
CA LEU A 229 -91.85 -14.61 -22.56
C LEU A 229 -90.90 -15.81 -22.53
N ASP A 230 -91.08 -16.80 -23.40
CA ASP A 230 -90.17 -17.94 -23.49
C ASP A 230 -88.81 -17.51 -24.08
N GLY A 231 -88.80 -16.59 -25.05
CA GLY A 231 -87.57 -15.94 -25.53
C GLY A 231 -86.84 -15.13 -24.44
N GLU A 232 -87.57 -14.39 -23.60
CA GLU A 232 -86.99 -13.69 -22.44
C GLU A 232 -86.45 -14.65 -21.37
N ARG A 233 -87.10 -15.81 -21.18
CA ARG A 233 -86.63 -16.85 -20.25
C ARG A 233 -85.35 -17.51 -20.74
N GLU A 234 -85.26 -17.85 -22.02
CA GLU A 234 -84.04 -18.39 -22.62
C GLU A 234 -82.90 -17.37 -22.56
N LEU A 235 -83.18 -16.09 -22.83
CA LEU A 235 -82.20 -15.02 -22.68
C LEU A 235 -81.73 -14.89 -21.23
N ASN A 236 -82.65 -14.89 -20.25
CA ASN A 236 -82.30 -14.83 -18.84
C ASN A 236 -81.49 -16.05 -18.39
N GLN A 237 -81.83 -17.26 -18.86
CA GLN A 237 -81.09 -18.47 -18.56
C GLN A 237 -79.67 -18.45 -19.17
N ALA A 238 -79.52 -17.92 -20.39
CA ALA A 238 -78.22 -17.69 -21.01
C ALA A 238 -77.38 -16.66 -20.23
N THR A 239 -78.00 -15.59 -19.72
CA THR A 239 -77.29 -14.59 -18.89
C THR A 239 -76.86 -15.15 -17.53
N LEU A 240 -77.65 -16.04 -16.92
CA LEU A 240 -77.27 -16.71 -15.67
C LEU A 240 -76.09 -17.66 -15.89
N ALA A 241 -76.11 -18.46 -16.96
CA ALA A 241 -74.99 -19.34 -17.30
C ALA A 241 -73.70 -18.54 -17.62
N ALA A 242 -73.82 -17.39 -18.29
CA ALA A 242 -72.69 -16.50 -18.53
C ALA A 242 -72.13 -15.90 -17.22
N ASN A 243 -73.00 -15.53 -16.28
CA ASN A 243 -72.60 -15.02 -14.97
C ASN A 243 -71.92 -16.10 -14.11
N GLU A 244 -72.38 -17.36 -14.15
CA GLU A 244 -71.74 -18.49 -13.48
C GLU A 244 -70.34 -18.76 -14.03
N SER A 245 -70.18 -18.75 -15.36
CA SER A 245 -68.87 -18.89 -15.99
C SER A 245 -67.91 -17.74 -15.62
N LEU A 246 -68.41 -16.51 -15.55
CA LEU A 246 -67.63 -15.36 -15.08
C LEU A 246 -67.22 -15.50 -13.61
N GLN A 247 -68.09 -16.03 -12.74
CA GLN A 247 -67.75 -16.29 -11.34
C GLN A 247 -66.64 -17.34 -11.20
N GLU A 248 -66.69 -18.41 -11.98
CA GLU A 248 -65.64 -19.44 -11.99
C GLU A 248 -64.29 -18.86 -12.48
N GLN A 249 -64.31 -17.99 -13.50
CA GLN A 249 -63.12 -17.27 -13.95
C GLN A 249 -62.57 -16.32 -12.88
N ILE A 250 -63.43 -15.62 -12.16
CA ILE A 250 -63.01 -14.75 -11.04
C ILE A 250 -62.35 -15.57 -9.93
N GLU A 251 -62.90 -16.74 -9.59
CA GLU A 251 -62.38 -17.57 -8.51
C GLU A 251 -61.03 -18.22 -8.87
N THR A 252 -60.89 -18.67 -10.12
CA THR A 252 -59.59 -19.16 -10.64
C THR A 252 -58.53 -18.06 -10.66
N LEU A 253 -58.87 -16.84 -11.08
CA LEU A 253 -57.97 -15.69 -11.02
C LEU A 253 -57.58 -15.32 -9.58
N LYS A 254 -58.50 -15.40 -8.62
CA LYS A 254 -58.17 -15.19 -7.19
C LYS A 254 -57.17 -16.22 -6.68
N SER A 255 -57.33 -17.50 -7.03
CA SER A 255 -56.39 -18.55 -6.65
C SER A 255 -54.99 -18.27 -7.22
N GLN A 256 -54.90 -17.90 -8.51
CA GLN A 256 -53.63 -17.55 -9.14
C GLN A 256 -52.97 -16.33 -8.48
N ILE A 257 -53.75 -15.32 -8.09
CA ILE A 257 -53.24 -14.15 -7.36
C ILE A 257 -52.72 -14.56 -5.96
N TYR A 258 -53.39 -15.50 -5.29
CA TYR A 258 -52.96 -15.99 -3.98
C TYR A 258 -51.64 -16.76 -4.05
N ASP A 259 -51.51 -17.67 -5.03
CA ASP A 259 -50.27 -18.42 -5.25
C ASP A 259 -49.13 -17.50 -5.71
N GLY A 260 -49.44 -16.50 -6.55
CA GLY A 260 -48.51 -15.43 -6.92
C GLY A 260 -48.02 -14.62 -5.71
N LYS A 261 -48.92 -14.29 -4.76
CA LYS A 261 -48.52 -13.59 -3.52
C LYS A 261 -47.59 -14.43 -2.66
N ASN A 262 -47.87 -15.72 -2.48
CA ASN A 262 -47.02 -16.61 -1.68
C ASN A 262 -45.62 -16.77 -2.29
N THR A 263 -45.53 -16.97 -3.60
CA THR A 263 -44.23 -17.05 -4.30
C THR A 263 -43.46 -15.72 -4.25
N THR A 264 -44.14 -14.56 -4.33
CA THR A 264 -43.48 -13.25 -4.11
C THR A 264 -42.99 -13.05 -2.68
N ALA A 265 -43.70 -13.59 -1.68
CA ALA A 265 -43.28 -13.50 -0.29
C ALA A 265 -42.06 -14.39 -0.02
N GLU A 266 -42.04 -15.61 -0.56
CA GLU A 266 -40.89 -16.53 -0.47
C GLU A 266 -39.64 -15.93 -1.13
N THR A 267 -39.77 -15.43 -2.37
CA THR A 267 -38.66 -14.77 -3.07
C THR A 267 -38.17 -13.52 -2.34
N SER A 268 -39.06 -12.72 -1.75
CA SER A 268 -38.68 -11.57 -0.92
C SER A 268 -37.91 -11.99 0.34
N GLN A 269 -38.28 -13.11 0.95
CA GLN A 269 -37.59 -13.64 2.13
C GLN A 269 -36.19 -14.17 1.77
N GLU A 270 -36.06 -14.86 0.63
CA GLU A 270 -34.76 -15.31 0.12
C GLU A 270 -33.83 -14.13 -0.21
N LEU A 271 -34.37 -13.06 -0.79
CA LEU A 271 -33.61 -11.84 -1.11
C LEU A 271 -33.12 -11.14 0.17
N MET A 272 -33.91 -11.14 1.24
CA MET A 272 -33.51 -10.59 2.53
C MET A 272 -32.36 -11.40 3.15
N LEU A 273 -32.44 -12.73 3.14
CA LEU A 273 -31.38 -13.62 3.63
C LEU A 273 -30.10 -13.50 2.79
N ALA A 274 -30.23 -13.34 1.47
CA ALA A 274 -29.10 -13.09 0.58
C ALA A 274 -28.43 -11.73 0.87
N SER A 275 -29.23 -10.68 1.12
CA SER A 275 -28.71 -9.37 1.51
C SER A 275 -27.98 -9.41 2.85
N GLU A 276 -28.47 -10.20 3.81
CA GLU A 276 -27.83 -10.34 5.13
C GLU A 276 -26.48 -11.07 5.01
N LYS A 277 -26.43 -12.15 4.23
CA LYS A 277 -25.17 -12.85 3.89
C LYS A 277 -24.17 -11.95 3.15
N LEU A 278 -24.64 -11.09 2.25
CA LEU A 278 -23.79 -10.14 1.56
C LEU A 278 -23.21 -9.10 2.54
N ASN A 279 -24.02 -8.60 3.47
CA ASN A 279 -23.59 -7.65 4.49
C ASN A 279 -22.58 -8.28 5.48
N SER A 280 -22.73 -9.56 5.85
CA SER A 280 -21.73 -10.25 6.68
C SER A 280 -20.41 -10.44 5.93
N ALA A 281 -20.46 -10.84 4.66
CA ALA A 281 -19.26 -10.98 3.82
C ALA A 281 -18.53 -9.64 3.60
N LEU A 282 -19.27 -8.53 3.45
CA LEU A 282 -18.69 -7.19 3.35
C LEU A 282 -17.96 -6.77 4.65
N LYS A 283 -18.53 -7.07 5.82
CA LYS A 283 -17.89 -6.81 7.12
C LYS A 283 -16.60 -7.62 7.30
N GLU A 284 -16.61 -8.89 6.90
CA GLU A 284 -15.41 -9.72 6.91
C GLU A 284 -14.34 -9.18 5.96
N THR A 285 -14.74 -8.78 4.75
CA THR A 285 -13.83 -8.18 3.76
C THR A 285 -13.22 -6.88 4.28
N SER A 286 -14.00 -6.00 4.92
CA SER A 286 -13.47 -4.77 5.52
C SER A 286 -12.47 -5.05 6.64
N LYS A 287 -12.71 -6.10 7.43
CA LYS A 287 -11.79 -6.53 8.49
C LYS A 287 -10.47 -7.05 7.92
N TYR A 288 -10.51 -7.85 6.86
CA TYR A 288 -9.30 -8.29 6.17
C TYR A 288 -8.52 -7.13 5.55
N GLN A 289 -9.21 -6.14 5.00
CA GLN A 289 -8.58 -4.95 4.43
C GLN A 289 -7.87 -4.11 5.50
N GLN A 290 -8.47 -3.97 6.68
CA GLN A 290 -7.84 -3.29 7.82
C GLN A 290 -6.59 -4.03 8.32
N LEU A 291 -6.67 -5.36 8.45
CA LEU A 291 -5.51 -6.19 8.81
C LEU A 291 -4.36 -6.10 7.80
N LEU A 292 -4.70 -6.04 6.50
CA LEU A 292 -3.69 -5.86 5.44
C LEU A 292 -2.98 -4.51 5.56
N GLN A 293 -3.74 -3.44 5.82
CA GLN A 293 -3.19 -2.09 5.98
C GLN A 293 -2.28 -1.99 7.22
N GLU A 294 -2.68 -2.63 8.32
CA GLU A 294 -1.88 -2.71 9.54
C GLU A 294 -0.57 -3.49 9.29
N ALA A 295 -0.64 -4.64 8.61
CA ALA A 295 0.55 -5.41 8.22
C ALA A 295 1.50 -4.60 7.31
N GLN A 296 0.96 -3.85 6.35
CA GLN A 296 1.75 -2.96 5.50
C GLN A 296 2.44 -1.87 6.32
N SER A 297 1.73 -1.23 7.26
CA SER A 297 2.32 -0.20 8.12
C SER A 297 3.42 -0.74 9.05
N SER A 298 3.25 -1.97 9.58
CA SER A 298 4.25 -2.64 10.38
C SER A 298 5.50 -2.98 9.56
N ASN A 299 5.31 -3.48 8.34
CA ASN A 299 6.41 -3.78 7.42
C ASN A 299 7.18 -2.50 7.02
N SER A 300 6.48 -1.39 6.76
CA SER A 300 7.13 -0.09 6.51
C SER A 300 8.00 0.35 7.69
N ARG A 301 7.51 0.22 8.93
CA ARG A 301 8.31 0.55 10.13
C ARG A 301 9.54 -0.37 10.27
N GLN A 302 9.42 -1.65 9.95
CA GLN A 302 10.56 -2.57 9.97
C GLN A 302 11.60 -2.22 8.90
N VAL A 303 11.16 -1.84 7.69
CA VAL A 303 12.05 -1.38 6.62
C VAL A 303 12.75 -0.07 7.01
N GLU A 304 12.03 0.89 7.60
CA GLU A 304 12.62 2.12 8.12
C GLU A 304 13.65 1.85 9.22
N HIS A 305 13.35 0.96 10.15
CA HIS A 305 14.29 0.54 11.19
C HIS A 305 15.52 -0.15 10.61
N SER A 306 15.36 -1.03 9.61
CA SER A 306 16.45 -1.67 8.90
C SER A 306 17.33 -0.66 8.16
N ASN A 307 16.73 0.29 7.46
CA ASN A 307 17.45 1.38 6.78
C ASN A 307 18.19 2.27 7.79
N SER A 308 17.59 2.58 8.95
CA SER A 308 18.27 3.32 10.02
C SER A 308 19.48 2.56 10.56
N LEU A 309 19.36 1.23 10.73
CA LEU A 309 20.47 0.40 11.17
C LEU A 309 21.58 0.34 10.11
N GLN A 310 21.20 0.23 8.83
CA GLN A 310 22.14 0.23 7.70
C GLN A 310 22.89 1.57 7.58
N ASN A 311 22.19 2.69 7.71
CA ASN A 311 22.81 4.02 7.73
C ASN A 311 23.76 4.18 8.92
N ARG A 312 23.39 3.63 10.09
CA ARG A 312 24.26 3.67 11.26
C ARG A 312 25.50 2.79 11.08
N LEU A 313 25.37 1.61 10.48
CA LEU A 313 26.50 0.76 10.09
C LEU A 313 27.41 1.45 9.07
N GLN A 314 26.83 2.13 8.09
CA GLN A 314 27.58 2.89 7.08
C GLN A 314 28.39 4.02 7.73
N SER A 315 27.77 4.81 8.62
CA SER A 315 28.45 5.85 9.39
C SER A 315 29.59 5.27 10.23
N LEU A 316 29.36 4.14 10.87
CA LEU A 316 30.33 3.51 11.75
C LEU A 316 31.51 2.90 10.95
N LEU A 317 31.25 2.42 9.72
CA LEU A 317 32.28 2.04 8.74
C LEU A 317 33.10 3.23 8.24
N GLU A 318 32.45 4.38 7.99
CA GLU A 318 33.12 5.64 7.63
C GLU A 318 34.04 6.09 8.77
N ASP A 319 33.55 6.09 10.01
CA ASP A 319 34.31 6.42 11.22
C ASP A 319 35.51 5.47 11.41
N PHE A 320 35.31 4.16 11.22
CA PHE A 320 36.42 3.19 11.24
C PHE A 320 37.44 3.46 10.15
N SER A 321 37.02 3.83 8.94
CA SER A 321 37.94 4.19 7.86
C SER A 321 38.78 5.41 8.23
N GLN A 322 38.18 6.42 8.84
CA GLN A 322 38.89 7.61 9.32
C GLN A 322 39.90 7.24 10.41
N ILE A 323 39.50 6.41 11.38
CA ILE A 323 40.39 5.91 12.44
C ILE A 323 41.56 5.12 11.85
N VAL A 324 41.35 4.29 10.82
CA VAL A 324 42.42 3.57 10.15
C VAL A 324 43.37 4.54 9.44
N THR A 325 42.85 5.55 8.73
CA THR A 325 43.70 6.55 8.07
C THR A 325 44.51 7.39 9.06
N THR A 326 43.94 7.76 10.22
CA THR A 326 44.69 8.48 11.25
C THR A 326 45.72 7.59 11.91
N ARG A 327 45.40 6.31 12.19
CA ARG A 327 46.36 5.31 12.67
C ARG A 327 47.52 5.14 11.69
N ASP A 328 47.24 5.02 10.40
CA ASP A 328 48.27 4.84 9.38
C ASP A 328 49.14 6.09 9.23
N GLY A 329 48.54 7.29 9.33
CA GLY A 329 49.29 8.55 9.40
C GLY A 329 50.19 8.66 10.64
N ILE A 330 49.70 8.23 11.81
CA ILE A 330 50.49 8.18 13.05
C ILE A 330 51.60 7.14 12.93
N THR A 331 51.32 5.97 12.36
CA THR A 331 52.30 4.90 12.17
C THR A 331 53.40 5.34 11.21
N SER A 332 53.05 6.00 10.10
CA SER A 332 54.03 6.62 9.20
C SER A 332 54.84 7.72 9.89
N SER A 333 54.23 8.52 10.76
CA SER A 333 54.94 9.55 11.54
C SER A 333 55.91 8.93 12.55
N ILE A 334 55.50 7.86 13.23
CA ILE A 334 56.35 7.09 14.14
C ILE A 334 57.49 6.43 13.35
N GLU A 335 57.20 5.83 12.20
CA GLU A 335 58.21 5.19 11.34
C GLU A 335 59.23 6.21 10.80
N ASN A 336 58.76 7.40 10.41
CA ASN A 336 59.63 8.52 10.05
C ASN A 336 60.49 8.98 11.22
N LEU A 337 59.92 9.13 12.42
CA LEU A 337 60.67 9.50 13.63
C LEU A 337 61.67 8.42 14.04
N CYS A 338 61.31 7.14 13.94
CA CYS A 338 62.21 6.01 14.17
C CYS A 338 63.35 6.00 13.16
N ASN A 339 63.06 6.22 11.87
CA ASN A 339 64.09 6.36 10.84
C ASN A 339 65.00 7.55 11.12
N LEU A 340 64.45 8.70 11.54
CA LEU A 340 65.21 9.90 11.91
C LEU A 340 66.08 9.65 13.14
N LEU A 341 65.54 8.99 14.17
CA LEU A 341 66.25 8.58 15.36
C LEU A 341 67.35 7.58 15.03
N ASP A 342 67.10 6.62 14.13
CA ASP A 342 68.11 5.68 13.63
C ASP A 342 69.15 6.39 12.78
N THR A 343 68.79 7.41 12.00
CA THR A 343 69.77 8.23 11.27
C THR A 343 70.63 9.04 12.25
N TYR A 344 70.03 9.62 13.29
CA TYR A 344 70.75 10.31 14.35
C TYR A 344 71.62 9.37 15.19
N LYS A 345 71.15 8.15 15.47
CA LYS A 345 71.87 7.10 16.22
C LYS A 345 73.01 6.50 15.39
N ILE A 346 72.80 6.31 14.10
CA ILE A 346 73.86 5.92 13.14
C ILE A 346 74.87 7.06 13.00
N SER A 347 74.43 8.32 12.98
CA SER A 347 75.34 9.49 12.97
C SER A 347 76.11 9.62 14.29
N TYR A 348 75.48 9.30 15.42
CA TYR A 348 76.12 9.27 16.74
C TYR A 348 77.12 8.13 16.88
N THR A 349 76.86 6.96 16.30
CA THR A 349 77.73 5.79 16.39
C THR A 349 78.82 5.76 15.30
N LYS A 350 78.62 6.42 14.15
CA LYS A 350 79.63 6.55 13.08
C LYS A 350 80.48 7.82 13.15
N SER A 351 80.06 8.85 13.90
CA SER A 351 80.94 9.97 14.20
C SER A 351 82.05 9.49 15.14
N SER A 352 83.28 9.42 14.63
CA SER A 352 84.50 9.05 15.40
C SER A 352 84.80 9.97 16.59
N GLN A 353 83.93 10.94 16.87
CA GLN A 353 83.95 11.82 18.03
C GLN A 353 82.53 11.83 18.61
N ASN A 354 82.30 10.99 19.62
CA ASN A 354 81.15 11.13 20.51
C ASN A 354 81.25 12.51 21.18
N PRO A 355 80.34 13.48 20.92
CA PRO A 355 80.49 14.80 21.52
C PRO A 355 80.46 14.72 23.05
N LEU A 356 79.67 13.82 23.65
CA LEU A 356 79.66 13.63 25.11
C LEU A 356 80.97 13.05 25.68
N GLU A 357 81.59 12.07 25.02
CA GLU A 357 82.90 11.55 25.46
C GLU A 357 84.02 12.53 25.17
N THR A 358 83.93 13.27 24.05
CA THR A 358 84.88 14.32 23.68
C THR A 358 84.76 15.52 24.64
N PHE A 359 83.56 15.89 25.08
CA PHE A 359 83.32 16.90 26.11
C PHE A 359 83.76 16.43 27.49
N ASN A 360 83.48 15.19 27.90
CA ASN A 360 83.95 14.66 29.17
C ASN A 360 85.49 14.54 29.19
N SER A 361 86.10 14.08 28.11
CA SER A 361 87.56 14.03 27.95
C SER A 361 88.18 15.43 27.90
N ALA A 362 87.56 16.40 27.22
CA ALA A 362 88.01 17.79 27.19
C ALA A 362 87.83 18.49 28.55
N ILE A 363 86.74 18.25 29.27
CA ILE A 363 86.52 18.76 30.64
C ILE A 363 87.58 18.16 31.59
N SER A 364 87.85 16.86 31.51
CA SER A 364 88.93 16.24 32.28
C SER A 364 90.32 16.75 31.89
N SER A 365 90.55 17.05 30.61
CA SER A 365 91.79 17.68 30.12
C SER A 365 91.94 19.14 30.57
N ILE A 366 90.85 19.90 30.63
CA ILE A 366 90.86 21.28 31.15
C ILE A 366 91.04 21.25 32.68
N GLU A 367 90.48 20.26 33.38
CA GLU A 367 90.68 20.07 34.82
C GLU A 367 92.14 19.72 35.17
N THR A 368 92.81 18.87 34.39
CA THR A 368 94.24 18.58 34.58
C THR A 368 95.12 19.78 34.24
N GLN A 369 94.80 20.54 33.18
CA GLN A 369 95.51 21.79 32.84
C GLN A 369 95.32 22.89 33.90
N LEU A 370 94.10 23.04 34.44
CA LEU A 370 93.84 23.94 35.58
C LEU A 370 94.64 23.52 36.83
N MET A 371 94.89 22.22 37.04
CA MET A 371 95.70 21.74 38.17
C MET A 371 97.18 22.13 38.01
N VAL A 372 97.75 22.00 36.80
CA VAL A 372 99.15 22.36 36.47
C VAL A 372 99.39 23.87 36.49
N VAL A 373 98.42 24.67 36.03
CA VAL A 373 98.50 26.15 36.05
C VAL A 373 98.39 26.69 37.49
N LYS A 374 97.66 26.01 38.39
CA LYS A 374 97.59 26.35 39.82
C LYS A 374 98.93 26.23 40.55
N GLU A 375 99.82 25.35 40.08
CA GLU A 375 101.17 25.18 40.64
C GLU A 375 102.16 26.28 40.17
N HIS A 376 101.84 27.01 39.10
CA HIS A 376 102.68 28.08 38.54
C HIS A 376 102.04 29.45 38.81
N SER A 377 102.53 30.14 39.85
CA SER A 377 101.97 31.40 40.40
C SER A 377 101.97 32.64 39.48
N GLY A 378 102.18 32.49 38.18
CA GLY A 378 102.31 33.59 37.21
C GLY A 378 101.29 33.66 36.07
N MET A 379 100.35 32.71 35.93
CA MET A 379 99.40 32.67 34.78
C MET A 379 97.93 32.81 35.20
N SER A 380 97.57 33.98 35.75
CA SER A 380 96.20 34.29 36.21
C SER A 380 95.18 34.38 35.07
N GLU A 381 95.53 34.99 33.93
CA GLU A 381 94.60 35.20 32.81
C GLU A 381 94.20 33.91 32.09
N GLN A 382 95.13 32.97 31.91
CA GLN A 382 94.82 31.65 31.34
C GLN A 382 93.95 30.81 32.28
N MET A 383 94.14 30.94 33.59
CA MET A 383 93.32 30.25 34.57
C MET A 383 91.87 30.77 34.56
N GLU A 384 91.68 32.08 34.43
CA GLU A 384 90.36 32.70 34.33
C GLU A 384 89.66 32.31 33.03
N TYR A 385 90.37 32.29 31.90
CA TYR A 385 89.84 31.85 30.61
C TYR A 385 89.35 30.38 30.64
N LEU A 386 90.18 29.45 31.13
CA LEU A 386 89.82 28.03 31.22
C LEU A 386 88.67 27.78 32.21
N THR A 387 88.58 28.58 33.27
CA THR A 387 87.47 28.49 34.24
C THR A 387 86.16 28.97 33.61
N ASN A 388 86.19 30.06 32.85
CA ASN A 388 85.04 30.56 32.10
C ASN A 388 84.61 29.58 31.00
N GLU A 389 85.55 28.99 30.25
CA GLU A 389 85.23 28.01 29.21
C GLU A 389 84.60 26.74 29.80
N LYS A 390 85.12 26.24 30.94
CA LYS A 390 84.50 25.14 31.69
C LYS A 390 83.08 25.49 32.17
N HIS A 391 82.86 26.72 32.61
CA HIS A 391 81.54 27.17 33.05
C HIS A 391 80.54 27.23 31.89
N VAL A 392 80.95 27.78 30.75
CA VAL A 392 80.14 27.83 29.52
C VAL A 392 79.81 26.42 29.01
N MET A 393 80.77 25.48 29.05
CA MET A 393 80.51 24.09 28.68
C MET A 393 79.51 23.41 29.63
N ARG A 394 79.57 23.68 30.95
CA ARG A 394 78.58 23.15 31.90
C ARG A 394 77.19 23.70 31.66
N GLN A 395 77.03 25.00 31.44
CA GLN A 395 75.72 25.59 31.13
C GLN A 395 75.12 24.99 29.86
N ARG A 396 75.95 24.73 28.85
CA ARG A 396 75.51 24.10 27.61
C ARG A 396 75.10 22.64 27.81
N PHE A 397 75.79 21.91 28.69
CA PHE A 397 75.43 20.54 29.05
C PHE A 397 74.09 20.50 29.79
N GLU A 398 73.91 21.38 30.78
CA GLU A 398 72.70 21.50 31.57
C GLU A 398 71.48 21.87 30.71
N TYR A 399 71.68 22.69 29.66
CA TYR A 399 70.66 22.96 28.64
C TYR A 399 70.23 21.71 27.87
N TYR A 400 71.17 20.89 27.42
CA TYR A 400 70.85 19.65 26.69
C TYR A 400 70.23 18.59 27.60
N GLU A 401 70.68 18.49 28.85
CA GLU A 401 70.08 17.60 29.85
C GLU A 401 68.62 17.96 30.13
N ASN A 402 68.32 19.26 30.27
CA ASN A 402 66.94 19.74 30.40
C ASN A 402 66.08 19.46 29.16
N GLN A 403 66.62 19.58 27.95
CA GLN A 403 65.88 19.21 26.72
C GLN A 403 65.58 17.70 26.65
N VAL A 404 66.54 16.86 27.04
CA VAL A 404 66.35 15.40 27.10
C VAL A 404 65.30 15.03 28.15
N GLN A 405 65.31 15.71 29.30
CA GLN A 405 64.31 15.49 30.35
C GLN A 405 62.90 15.90 29.90
N GLN A 406 62.75 17.04 29.23
CA GLN A 406 61.46 17.47 28.66
C GLN A 406 60.93 16.48 27.63
N LEU A 407 61.79 15.97 26.74
CA LEU A 407 61.40 14.95 25.77
C LEU A 407 61.01 13.63 26.46
N SER A 408 61.71 13.25 27.52
CA SER A 408 61.36 12.07 28.34
C SER A 408 59.99 12.23 28.99
N ASP A 409 59.66 13.40 29.53
CA ASP A 409 58.35 13.66 30.16
C ASP A 409 57.22 13.66 29.13
N VAL A 410 57.44 14.21 27.93
CA VAL A 410 56.46 14.15 26.83
C VAL A 410 56.20 12.71 26.40
N VAL A 411 57.24 11.87 26.30
CA VAL A 411 57.10 10.45 25.98
C VAL A 411 56.37 9.70 27.09
N ALA A 412 56.66 10.01 28.36
CA ALA A 412 55.96 9.40 29.50
C ALA A 412 54.46 9.75 29.51
N ASN A 413 54.12 11.01 29.24
CA ASN A 413 52.73 11.47 29.16
C ASN A 413 51.98 10.83 27.97
N GLN A 414 52.60 10.77 26.79
CA GLN A 414 52.02 10.07 25.64
C GLN A 414 51.77 8.59 25.94
N LYS A 415 52.68 7.93 26.66
CA LYS A 415 52.51 6.54 27.07
C LYS A 415 51.31 6.35 28.00
N ILE A 416 51.12 7.25 28.97
CA ILE A 416 49.95 7.24 29.88
C ILE A 416 48.65 7.43 29.09
N ASP A 417 48.63 8.38 28.14
CA ASP A 417 47.45 8.63 27.30
C ASP A 417 47.11 7.42 26.41
N THR A 418 48.12 6.76 25.84
CA THR A 418 47.89 5.54 25.04
C THR A 418 47.36 4.37 25.88
N GLU A 419 47.83 4.20 27.12
CA GLU A 419 47.33 3.13 28.00
C GLU A 419 45.89 3.42 28.46
N LYS A 420 45.56 4.70 28.71
CA LYS A 420 44.20 5.12 29.03
C LYS A 420 43.24 4.86 27.86
N GLN A 421 43.62 5.25 26.64
CA GLN A 421 42.83 4.94 25.45
C GLN A 421 42.62 3.44 25.26
N LYS A 422 43.66 2.62 25.50
CA LYS A 422 43.57 1.17 25.42
C LYS A 422 42.60 0.59 26.46
N GLN A 423 42.56 1.15 27.67
CA GLN A 423 41.62 0.77 28.71
C GLN A 423 40.17 1.13 28.33
N ASP A 424 39.96 2.32 27.76
CA ASP A 424 38.66 2.76 27.26
C ASP A 424 38.15 1.85 26.12
N PHE A 425 39.02 1.50 25.16
CA PHE A 425 38.68 0.55 24.10
C PHE A 425 38.34 -0.84 24.63
N SER A 426 39.06 -1.32 25.66
CA SER A 426 38.75 -2.59 26.32
C SER A 426 37.36 -2.59 26.97
N SER A 427 36.97 -1.48 27.60
CA SER A 427 35.64 -1.34 28.22
C SER A 427 34.53 -1.39 27.17
N VAL A 428 34.68 -0.66 26.07
CA VAL A 428 33.71 -0.63 24.97
C VAL A 428 33.56 -2.02 24.32
N ILE A 429 34.67 -2.74 24.12
CA ILE A 429 34.63 -4.12 23.60
C ILE A 429 33.89 -5.05 24.59
N GLY A 430 34.07 -4.86 25.90
CA GLY A 430 33.34 -5.60 26.94
C GLY A 430 31.82 -5.39 26.85
N GLU A 431 31.38 -4.12 26.81
CA GLU A 431 29.96 -3.77 26.68
C GLU A 431 29.34 -4.28 25.38
N GLN A 432 30.09 -4.26 24.27
CA GLN A 432 29.61 -4.80 23.01
C GLN A 432 29.47 -6.32 23.04
N LYS A 433 30.39 -7.05 23.68
CA LYS A 433 30.28 -8.50 23.87
C LYS A 433 29.06 -8.87 24.71
N GLU A 434 28.76 -8.11 25.76
CA GLU A 434 27.58 -8.34 26.60
C GLU A 434 26.28 -8.12 25.81
N LYS A 435 26.23 -7.06 24.99
CA LYS A 435 25.09 -6.82 24.08
C LYS A 435 24.92 -7.93 23.04
N ILE A 436 26.01 -8.46 22.49
CA ILE A 436 25.95 -9.58 21.55
C ILE A 436 25.42 -10.84 22.25
N ALA A 437 25.90 -11.16 23.46
CA ALA A 437 25.42 -12.30 24.23
C ALA A 437 23.91 -12.20 24.55
N ALA A 438 23.42 -11.00 24.91
CA ALA A 438 21.99 -10.78 25.15
C ALA A 438 21.13 -10.96 23.88
N LEU A 439 21.65 -10.54 22.72
CA LEU A 439 20.95 -10.76 21.44
C LEU A 439 20.96 -12.24 21.02
N GLU A 440 22.04 -12.98 21.30
CA GLU A 440 22.11 -14.42 21.06
C GLU A 440 21.14 -15.20 21.95
N GLU A 441 20.98 -14.79 23.22
CA GLU A 441 19.98 -15.36 24.14
C GLU A 441 18.55 -15.13 23.64
N GLN A 442 18.21 -13.91 23.22
CA GLN A 442 16.90 -13.58 22.64
C GLN A 442 16.62 -14.37 21.36
N LEU A 443 17.63 -14.56 20.50
CA LEU A 443 17.51 -15.40 19.31
C LEU A 443 17.27 -16.88 19.67
N GLY A 444 17.93 -17.37 20.72
CA GLY A 444 17.73 -18.71 21.28
C GLY A 444 16.30 -18.93 21.76
N GLU A 445 15.74 -17.99 22.52
CA GLU A 445 14.35 -18.04 22.99
C GLU A 445 13.33 -18.01 21.85
N ALA A 446 13.57 -17.16 20.84
CA ALA A 446 12.71 -17.08 19.66
C ALA A 446 12.70 -18.41 18.87
N ASN A 447 13.86 -19.05 18.72
CA ASN A 447 13.97 -20.36 18.08
C ASN A 447 13.26 -21.46 18.88
N LEU A 448 13.30 -21.40 20.21
CA LEU A 448 12.59 -22.35 21.07
C LEU A 448 11.06 -22.21 20.92
N ARG A 449 10.56 -20.97 20.88
CA ARG A 449 9.14 -20.69 20.60
C ARG A 449 8.72 -21.16 19.22
N SER A 450 9.57 -20.98 18.20
CA SER A 450 9.27 -21.48 16.85
C SER A 450 9.12 -23.00 16.84
N LYS A 451 10.00 -23.74 17.54
CA LYS A 451 9.88 -25.19 17.68
C LYS A 451 8.63 -25.64 18.43
N GLN A 452 8.20 -24.90 19.45
CA GLN A 452 6.95 -25.20 20.16
C GLN A 452 5.73 -25.03 19.25
N LEU A 453 5.67 -23.92 18.51
CA LEU A 453 4.60 -23.67 17.53
C LEU A 453 4.55 -24.74 16.44
N GLU A 454 5.70 -25.21 15.95
CA GLU A 454 5.76 -26.33 15.00
C GLU A 454 5.17 -27.63 15.59
N SER A 455 5.43 -27.91 16.87
CA SER A 455 4.88 -29.09 17.55
C SER A 455 3.35 -29.00 17.69
N ASP A 456 2.83 -27.82 18.03
CA ASP A 456 1.39 -27.58 18.14
C ASP A 456 0.70 -27.71 16.79
N LEU A 457 1.32 -27.21 15.72
CA LEU A 457 0.80 -27.29 14.36
C LEU A 457 0.72 -28.75 13.88
N SER A 458 1.69 -29.59 14.27
CA SER A 458 1.64 -31.04 14.03
C SER A 458 0.46 -31.69 14.75
N TYR A 459 0.23 -31.34 16.02
CA TYR A 459 -0.89 -31.88 16.80
C TYR A 459 -2.26 -31.56 16.18
N TYR A 460 -2.48 -30.32 15.72
CA TYR A 460 -3.73 -29.93 15.07
C TYR A 460 -3.95 -30.61 13.71
N LYS A 461 -2.87 -30.85 12.96
CA LYS A 461 -2.93 -31.55 11.67
C LYS A 461 -3.39 -33.00 11.84
N ASP A 462 -2.91 -33.69 12.86
CA ASP A 462 -3.30 -35.07 13.16
C ASP A 462 -4.76 -35.17 13.61
N ASN A 463 -5.25 -34.18 14.36
CA ASN A 463 -6.63 -34.14 14.82
C ASN A 463 -7.62 -33.94 13.66
N ASN A 464 -7.31 -33.05 12.71
CA ASN A 464 -8.12 -32.86 11.49
C ASN A 464 -8.18 -34.14 10.63
N ALA A 465 -7.06 -34.87 10.51
CA ALA A 465 -7.04 -36.13 9.79
C ALA A 465 -7.91 -37.23 10.43
N SER A 466 -8.18 -37.15 11.74
CA SER A 466 -9.10 -38.04 12.45
C SER A 466 -10.55 -37.72 12.12
N TYR A 467 -10.93 -36.43 12.13
CA TYR A 467 -12.29 -35.99 11.77
C TYR A 467 -12.71 -36.36 10.35
N GLU A 468 -11.79 -36.29 9.38
CA GLU A 468 -12.09 -36.70 8.01
C GLU A 468 -12.39 -38.21 7.86
N ARG A 469 -11.83 -39.06 8.74
CA ARG A 469 -12.12 -40.51 8.72
C ARG A 469 -13.51 -40.82 9.26
N GLU A 470 -13.97 -40.11 10.29
CA GLU A 470 -15.31 -40.32 10.85
C GLU A 470 -16.43 -39.91 9.88
N LEU A 471 -16.21 -38.86 9.08
CA LEU A 471 -17.18 -38.42 8.08
C LEU A 471 -17.41 -39.49 7.00
N LYS A 472 -16.35 -40.14 6.52
CA LYS A 472 -16.46 -41.20 5.51
C LYS A 472 -17.24 -42.42 5.99
N LEU A 473 -17.09 -42.80 7.26
CA LEU A 473 -17.81 -43.94 7.85
C LEU A 473 -19.33 -43.69 8.00
N LYS A 474 -19.76 -42.42 8.06
CA LYS A 474 -21.19 -42.06 8.13
C LYS A 474 -21.88 -42.07 6.76
N GLU A 475 -21.13 -41.83 5.69
CA GLU A 475 -21.66 -41.87 4.33
C GLU A 475 -21.91 -43.31 3.84
N GLU A 476 -21.06 -44.26 4.23
CA GLU A 476 -21.20 -45.68 3.84
C GLU A 476 -22.43 -46.38 4.46
N ASN A 477 -22.92 -45.92 5.61
CA ASN A 477 -24.05 -46.55 6.32
C ASN A 477 -25.45 -46.16 5.80
N LYS A 478 -25.56 -45.22 4.85
CA LYS A 478 -26.85 -44.69 4.36
C LYS A 478 -27.41 -45.44 3.14
N HIS A 479 -26.72 -46.45 2.61
CA HIS A 479 -27.11 -47.15 1.37
C HIS A 479 -27.77 -48.53 1.56
N ASN A 480 -28.07 -48.95 2.80
CA ASN A 480 -28.69 -50.25 3.08
C ASN A 480 -30.05 -50.15 3.79
N SER A 481 -31.15 -49.94 3.06
CA SER A 481 -32.50 -50.37 3.49
C SER A 481 -33.46 -50.53 2.31
N GLY A 482 -33.93 -51.76 2.06
CA GLY A 482 -34.75 -52.17 0.91
C GLY A 482 -36.27 -51.98 1.07
N VAL A 483 -36.97 -52.06 -0.07
CA VAL A 483 -38.43 -51.85 -0.25
C VAL A 483 -39.11 -53.18 -0.66
N SER A 484 -40.37 -53.41 -0.24
CA SER A 484 -41.08 -54.71 -0.18
C SER A 484 -42.21 -54.91 -1.22
N GLU A 485 -42.43 -56.19 -1.59
CA GLU A 485 -43.16 -56.85 -2.70
C GLU A 485 -44.67 -56.57 -2.95
N SER A 486 -45.30 -55.55 -2.37
CA SER A 486 -46.76 -55.34 -2.56
C SER A 486 -47.15 -54.44 -3.76
N GLU A 487 -46.18 -53.78 -4.39
CA GLU A 487 -46.38 -52.87 -5.53
C GLU A 487 -46.38 -53.56 -6.91
N GLU A 488 -46.01 -54.85 -6.97
CA GLU A 488 -45.80 -55.59 -8.23
C GLU A 488 -47.10 -55.89 -9.01
N LYS A 489 -48.26 -55.95 -8.35
CA LYS A 489 -49.52 -56.32 -9.03
C LYS A 489 -50.28 -55.12 -9.60
N LEU A 490 -50.15 -53.94 -8.98
CA LEU A 490 -50.69 -52.68 -9.50
C LEU A 490 -49.86 -52.16 -10.68
N SER A 491 -48.56 -52.49 -10.71
CA SER A 491 -47.64 -52.06 -11.75
C SER A 491 -47.89 -52.76 -13.09
N VAL A 492 -48.24 -54.04 -13.15
CA VAL A 492 -48.43 -54.75 -14.44
C VAL A 492 -49.56 -54.16 -15.29
N GLN A 493 -50.62 -53.62 -14.67
CA GLN A 493 -51.76 -53.03 -15.37
C GLN A 493 -51.47 -51.60 -15.87
N THR A 494 -50.70 -50.82 -15.11
CA THR A 494 -50.18 -49.51 -15.54
C THR A 494 -49.11 -49.65 -16.62
N LEU A 495 -48.29 -50.71 -16.57
CA LEU A 495 -47.27 -51.01 -17.58
C LEU A 495 -47.87 -51.35 -18.95
N ARG A 496 -49.05 -51.99 -19.02
CA ARG A 496 -49.77 -52.19 -20.30
C ARG A 496 -50.31 -50.89 -20.90
N ALA A 497 -50.76 -49.94 -20.07
CA ALA A 497 -51.17 -48.62 -20.52
C ALA A 497 -49.98 -47.82 -21.06
N LEU A 498 -48.83 -47.91 -20.38
CA LEU A 498 -47.57 -47.30 -20.79
C LEU A 498 -47.01 -47.91 -22.09
N TRP A 499 -47.20 -49.21 -22.33
CA TRP A 499 -46.76 -49.87 -23.58
C TRP A 499 -47.38 -49.26 -24.82
N LYS A 500 -48.62 -48.77 -24.73
CA LYS A 500 -49.32 -48.10 -25.84
C LYS A 500 -48.71 -46.73 -26.19
N ILE A 501 -47.99 -46.12 -25.25
CA ILE A 501 -47.42 -44.77 -25.37
C ILE A 501 -45.91 -44.84 -25.72
N LEU A 502 -45.26 -45.94 -25.36
CA LEU A 502 -43.83 -46.15 -25.59
C LEU A 502 -43.48 -46.34 -27.08
N PRO A 503 -42.35 -45.80 -27.56
CA PRO A 503 -41.83 -46.05 -28.89
C PRO A 503 -41.75 -47.54 -29.23
N THR A 504 -42.39 -47.99 -30.31
CA THR A 504 -42.13 -49.33 -30.83
C THR A 504 -40.69 -49.38 -31.33
N SER A 505 -39.86 -50.18 -30.66
CA SER A 505 -38.62 -50.68 -31.25
C SER A 505 -39.02 -51.68 -32.32
N THR A 506 -39.39 -51.18 -33.50
CA THR A 506 -39.55 -52.01 -34.70
C THR A 506 -38.30 -51.82 -35.53
N GLN A 507 -37.49 -52.87 -35.56
CA GLN A 507 -36.22 -53.03 -36.28
C GLN A 507 -35.12 -52.03 -35.89
N ARG A 508 -34.41 -52.36 -34.81
CA ARG A 508 -33.00 -51.97 -34.67
C ARG A 508 -32.22 -53.24 -34.37
N ASP A 509 -31.33 -53.61 -35.27
CA ASP A 509 -30.27 -54.56 -34.94
C ASP A 509 -29.54 -54.04 -33.69
N GLY A 510 -29.22 -54.94 -32.78
CA GLY A 510 -28.80 -54.65 -31.40
C GLY A 510 -27.52 -53.83 -31.21
N ASN A 511 -27.02 -53.15 -32.24
CA ASN A 511 -25.77 -52.38 -32.23
C ASN A 511 -25.87 -50.91 -32.68
N GLU A 512 -27.00 -50.42 -33.19
CA GLU A 512 -27.13 -48.99 -33.55
C GLU A 512 -27.80 -48.16 -32.44
N ARG A 513 -26.97 -47.46 -31.67
CA ARG A 513 -27.39 -46.45 -30.69
C ARG A 513 -27.83 -45.17 -31.41
N LEU A 514 -28.91 -44.52 -30.97
CA LEU A 514 -29.39 -43.24 -31.53
C LEU A 514 -28.36 -42.11 -31.42
N ILE A 515 -27.46 -42.25 -30.45
CA ILE A 515 -26.42 -41.31 -30.11
C ILE A 515 -25.12 -42.12 -30.09
N GLU A 516 -24.25 -41.89 -31.08
CA GLU A 516 -22.94 -42.56 -31.15
C GLU A 516 -22.10 -42.19 -29.94
N SER A 517 -21.66 -43.19 -29.16
CA SER A 517 -20.92 -43.05 -27.89
C SER A 517 -19.62 -42.24 -27.99
N ASN A 518 -19.11 -41.98 -29.20
CA ASN A 518 -17.75 -41.49 -29.43
C ASN A 518 -17.60 -39.96 -29.53
N SER A 519 -18.68 -39.17 -29.48
CA SER A 519 -18.58 -37.69 -29.50
C SER A 519 -18.92 -37.07 -28.15
N ALA A 520 -17.98 -36.27 -27.63
CA ALA A 520 -18.07 -35.60 -26.32
C ALA A 520 -18.94 -34.32 -26.32
N THR A 521 -19.39 -33.85 -27.49
CA THR A 521 -20.19 -32.62 -27.63
C THR A 521 -21.50 -32.90 -28.37
N LEU A 522 -22.56 -32.19 -28.01
CA LEU A 522 -23.89 -32.36 -28.62
C LEU A 522 -23.89 -31.72 -30.01
N SER A 523 -23.96 -32.53 -31.08
CA SER A 523 -24.05 -32.02 -32.45
C SER A 523 -25.48 -31.62 -32.78
N GLN A 524 -25.67 -30.57 -33.59
CA GLN A 524 -26.98 -30.18 -34.13
C GLN A 524 -27.68 -31.34 -34.87
N GLY A 525 -26.89 -32.25 -35.47
CA GLY A 525 -27.39 -33.46 -36.12
C GLY A 525 -28.03 -34.48 -35.17
N ASP A 526 -27.65 -34.51 -33.88
CA ASP A 526 -28.25 -35.42 -32.90
C ASP A 526 -29.63 -34.93 -32.45
N VAL A 527 -29.82 -33.60 -32.40
CA VAL A 527 -31.12 -32.95 -32.12
C VAL A 527 -32.10 -33.20 -33.28
N ASP A 528 -31.62 -33.17 -34.51
CA ASP A 528 -32.46 -33.42 -35.69
C ASP A 528 -32.83 -34.91 -35.83
N LYS A 529 -31.92 -35.84 -35.47
CA LYS A 529 -32.23 -37.28 -35.36
C LYS A 529 -33.28 -37.57 -34.28
N LEU A 530 -33.19 -36.91 -33.11
CA LEU A 530 -34.19 -37.00 -32.05
C LEU A 530 -35.57 -36.50 -32.50
N LYS A 531 -35.62 -35.37 -33.22
CA LYS A 531 -36.87 -34.86 -33.81
C LYS A 531 -37.46 -35.80 -34.86
N GLN A 532 -36.62 -36.45 -35.66
CA GLN A 532 -37.06 -37.41 -36.68
C GLN A 532 -37.68 -38.67 -36.04
N VAL A 533 -37.11 -39.17 -34.95
CA VAL A 533 -37.65 -40.29 -34.16
C VAL A 533 -38.96 -39.92 -33.48
N LEU A 534 -39.07 -38.70 -32.95
CA LEU A 534 -40.31 -38.19 -32.38
C LEU A 534 -41.41 -38.03 -33.45
N SER A 535 -41.06 -37.59 -34.65
CA SER A 535 -42.01 -37.34 -35.74
C SER A 535 -42.57 -38.64 -36.34
N ARG A 536 -41.75 -39.69 -36.45
CA ARG A 536 -42.17 -41.04 -36.89
C ARG A 536 -43.05 -41.78 -35.87
N SER A 537 -43.21 -41.26 -34.65
CA SER A 537 -44.09 -41.88 -33.64
C SER A 537 -45.58 -41.76 -33.94
N LYS A 538 -45.98 -40.93 -34.92
CA LYS A 538 -47.36 -40.68 -35.33
C LYS A 538 -47.95 -41.73 -36.28
N GLU A 539 -47.13 -42.57 -36.91
CA GLU A 539 -47.57 -43.63 -37.84
C GLU A 539 -47.23 -45.01 -37.25
N ARG A 540 -48.17 -45.70 -36.57
CA ARG A 540 -47.85 -47.03 -35.99
C ARG A 540 -48.98 -48.06 -36.04
N THR A 541 -48.60 -49.26 -36.47
CA THR A 541 -49.35 -50.52 -36.43
C THR A 541 -49.04 -51.31 -35.14
N PHE A 542 -50.00 -52.14 -34.72
CA PHE A 542 -50.08 -52.76 -33.39
C PHE A 542 -49.36 -54.12 -33.32
N GLU A 543 -48.41 -54.26 -32.39
CA GLU A 543 -47.80 -55.55 -32.01
C GLU A 543 -48.15 -56.00 -30.58
N HIS A 544 -48.15 -57.32 -30.35
CA HIS A 544 -48.52 -57.97 -29.09
C HIS A 544 -47.58 -57.59 -27.91
N PHE A 545 -48.16 -57.40 -26.73
CA PHE A 545 -47.46 -57.01 -25.50
C PHE A 545 -46.66 -58.18 -24.91
N ASP A 546 -45.33 -58.03 -24.85
CA ASP A 546 -44.44 -58.90 -24.06
C ASP A 546 -43.69 -58.07 -23.01
N LEU A 547 -43.71 -58.55 -21.76
CA LEU A 547 -43.12 -57.86 -20.61
C LEU A 547 -41.59 -57.78 -20.73
N LYS A 548 -40.95 -58.81 -21.29
CA LYS A 548 -39.49 -58.82 -21.47
C LYS A 548 -39.06 -57.76 -22.49
N THR A 549 -39.79 -57.66 -23.60
CA THR A 549 -39.58 -56.61 -24.61
C THR A 549 -39.94 -55.22 -24.07
N PHE A 550 -40.97 -55.08 -23.24
CA PHE A 550 -41.32 -53.84 -22.53
C PHE A 550 -40.17 -53.34 -21.65
N VAL A 551 -39.68 -54.21 -20.76
CA VAL A 551 -38.59 -53.85 -19.86
C VAL A 551 -37.34 -53.51 -20.64
N GLN A 552 -37.05 -54.22 -21.74
CA GLN A 552 -35.92 -53.92 -22.60
C GLN A 552 -36.07 -52.56 -23.30
N ARG A 553 -37.26 -52.20 -23.82
CA ARG A 553 -37.52 -50.88 -24.43
C ARG A 553 -37.40 -49.73 -23.43
N VAL A 554 -37.92 -49.92 -22.22
CA VAL A 554 -37.81 -48.93 -21.14
C VAL A 554 -36.35 -48.79 -20.71
N LYS A 555 -35.60 -49.88 -20.56
CA LYS A 555 -34.16 -49.83 -20.25
C LYS A 555 -33.37 -49.09 -21.33
N THR A 556 -33.58 -49.40 -22.60
CA THR A 556 -32.89 -48.67 -23.69
C THR A 556 -33.25 -47.19 -23.72
N LEU A 557 -34.50 -46.83 -23.41
CA LEU A 557 -34.91 -45.42 -23.35
C LEU A 557 -34.31 -44.70 -22.14
N ILE A 558 -34.25 -45.36 -20.98
CA ILE A 558 -33.59 -44.83 -19.79
C ILE A 558 -32.09 -44.65 -20.06
N ASP A 559 -31.45 -45.61 -20.71
CA ASP A 559 -30.03 -45.55 -21.07
C ASP A 559 -29.76 -44.42 -22.09
N ASP A 560 -30.60 -44.26 -23.12
CA ASP A 560 -30.51 -43.16 -24.09
C ASP A 560 -30.73 -41.80 -23.41
N ASN A 561 -31.73 -41.68 -22.52
CA ASN A 561 -31.98 -40.45 -21.76
C ASN A 561 -30.84 -40.13 -20.79
N ARG A 562 -30.25 -41.14 -20.15
CA ARG A 562 -29.09 -40.98 -19.27
C ARG A 562 -27.89 -40.46 -20.05
N LEU A 563 -27.59 -41.05 -21.20
CA LEU A 563 -26.50 -40.59 -22.08
C LEU A 563 -26.74 -39.18 -22.61
N PHE A 564 -27.98 -38.84 -22.92
CA PHE A 564 -28.35 -37.50 -23.35
C PHE A 564 -28.16 -36.46 -22.23
N LEU A 565 -28.60 -36.76 -21.01
CA LEU A 565 -28.40 -35.91 -19.84
C LEU A 565 -26.92 -35.75 -19.48
N GLU A 566 -26.14 -36.84 -19.50
CA GLU A 566 -24.69 -36.79 -19.26
C GLU A 566 -23.98 -35.92 -20.32
N ARG A 567 -24.42 -35.95 -21.58
CA ARG A 567 -23.87 -35.06 -22.63
C ARG A 567 -24.29 -33.61 -22.48
N ILE A 568 -25.54 -33.32 -22.11
CA ILE A 568 -25.98 -31.95 -21.83
C ILE A 568 -25.19 -31.37 -20.66
N LEU A 569 -25.00 -32.16 -19.61
CA LEU A 569 -24.21 -31.77 -18.44
C LEU A 569 -22.77 -31.47 -18.85
N ASN A 570 -22.11 -32.38 -19.58
CA ASN A 570 -20.75 -32.17 -20.07
C ASN A 570 -20.63 -30.96 -21.01
N ASN A 571 -21.64 -30.72 -21.86
CA ASN A 571 -21.66 -29.54 -22.72
C ASN A 571 -21.81 -28.24 -21.90
N ALA A 572 -22.68 -28.24 -20.88
CA ALA A 572 -22.80 -27.11 -19.97
C ALA A 572 -21.50 -26.86 -19.18
N GLU A 573 -20.83 -27.91 -18.73
CA GLU A 573 -19.53 -27.83 -18.06
C GLU A 573 -18.45 -27.27 -18.98
N THR A 574 -18.32 -27.78 -20.20
CA THR A 574 -17.36 -27.27 -21.19
C THR A 574 -17.67 -25.82 -21.59
N ALA A 575 -18.94 -25.45 -21.76
CA ALA A 575 -19.33 -24.06 -22.00
C ALA A 575 -18.95 -23.14 -20.83
N ASN A 576 -19.14 -23.59 -19.59
CA ASN A 576 -18.70 -22.85 -18.40
C ASN A 576 -17.17 -22.73 -18.33
N LEU A 577 -16.43 -23.77 -18.71
CA LEU A 577 -14.97 -23.73 -18.81
C LEU A 577 -14.51 -22.73 -19.88
N TYR A 578 -15.13 -22.71 -21.07
CA TYR A 578 -14.83 -21.73 -22.11
C TYR A 578 -15.15 -20.30 -21.66
N LYS A 579 -16.28 -20.10 -20.98
CA LYS A 579 -16.64 -18.79 -20.40
C LYS A 579 -15.61 -18.33 -19.37
N SER A 580 -15.25 -19.20 -18.42
CA SER A 580 -14.22 -18.88 -17.42
C SER A 580 -12.85 -18.63 -18.05
N ASN A 581 -12.48 -19.38 -19.09
CA ASN A 581 -11.22 -19.17 -19.81
C ASN A 581 -11.23 -17.86 -20.60
N ALA A 582 -12.35 -17.50 -21.23
CA ALA A 582 -12.52 -16.21 -21.91
C ALA A 582 -12.43 -15.04 -20.92
N GLU A 583 -13.03 -15.15 -19.74
CA GLU A 583 -12.91 -14.15 -18.67
C GLU A 583 -11.46 -14.01 -18.17
N LYS A 584 -10.74 -15.13 -17.99
CA LYS A 584 -9.32 -15.12 -17.64
C LYS A 584 -8.46 -14.50 -18.73
N ALA A 585 -8.70 -14.83 -19.99
CA ALA A 585 -8.00 -14.26 -21.13
C ALA A 585 -8.26 -12.74 -21.25
N HIS A 586 -9.50 -12.30 -21.03
CA HIS A 586 -9.86 -10.89 -21.00
C HIS A 586 -9.17 -10.16 -19.84
N LYS A 587 -9.13 -10.76 -18.65
CA LYS A 587 -8.41 -10.21 -17.50
C LYS A 587 -6.91 -10.08 -17.80
N LEU A 588 -6.28 -11.12 -18.35
CA LEU A 588 -4.88 -11.08 -18.76
C LEU A 588 -4.63 -9.99 -19.81
N ALA A 589 -5.49 -9.85 -20.81
CA ALA A 589 -5.36 -8.78 -21.81
C ALA A 589 -5.44 -7.38 -21.19
N LEU A 590 -6.31 -7.19 -20.19
CA LEU A 590 -6.44 -5.94 -19.45
C LEU A 590 -5.21 -5.67 -18.56
N ASP A 591 -4.69 -6.70 -17.88
CA ASP A 591 -3.46 -6.63 -17.10
C ASP A 591 -2.25 -6.31 -18.02
N PHE A 592 -2.17 -6.91 -19.20
CA PHE A 592 -1.15 -6.56 -20.20
C PHE A 592 -1.29 -5.13 -20.70
N LYS A 593 -2.51 -4.64 -20.96
CA LYS A 593 -2.75 -3.27 -21.37
C LYS A 593 -2.31 -2.27 -20.31
N THR A 594 -2.66 -2.52 -19.04
CA THR A 594 -2.25 -1.65 -17.92
C THR A 594 -0.73 -1.67 -17.71
N ALA A 595 -0.08 -2.83 -17.83
CA ALA A 595 1.38 -2.94 -17.81
C ALA A 595 2.02 -2.16 -18.95
N LEU A 596 1.48 -2.23 -20.17
CA LEU A 596 1.98 -1.49 -21.33
C LEU A 596 1.81 0.02 -21.16
N GLU A 597 0.69 0.48 -20.60
CA GLU A 597 0.50 1.89 -20.24
C GLU A 597 1.50 2.36 -19.18
N ALA A 598 1.82 1.52 -18.19
CA ALA A 598 2.86 1.81 -17.20
C ALA A 598 4.25 1.89 -17.86
N TYR A 599 4.62 0.96 -18.74
CA TYR A 599 5.87 1.03 -19.50
C TYR A 599 5.93 2.28 -20.38
N LYS A 600 4.84 2.65 -21.05
CA LYS A 600 4.77 3.88 -21.84
C LYS A 600 5.01 5.12 -20.99
N ARG A 601 4.44 5.18 -19.78
CA ARG A 601 4.71 6.27 -18.82
C ARG A 601 6.16 6.31 -18.39
N GLN A 602 6.75 5.16 -18.04
CA GLN A 602 8.17 5.08 -17.68
C GLN A 602 9.08 5.56 -18.81
N VAL A 603 8.79 5.19 -20.07
CA VAL A 603 9.56 5.67 -21.23
C VAL A 603 9.41 7.19 -21.38
N LEU A 604 8.22 7.75 -21.20
CA LEU A 604 8.01 9.20 -21.25
C LEU A 604 8.75 9.92 -20.12
N ASP A 605 8.75 9.38 -18.91
CA ASP A 605 9.48 9.94 -17.77
C ASP A 605 10.99 9.89 -18.01
N LEU A 606 11.51 8.79 -18.57
CA LEU A 606 12.92 8.69 -18.96
C LEU A 606 13.27 9.67 -20.09
N GLN A 607 12.39 9.86 -21.08
CA GLN A 607 12.57 10.87 -22.13
C GLN A 607 12.59 12.29 -21.55
N ASN A 608 11.68 12.59 -20.62
CA ASN A 608 11.65 13.88 -19.93
C ASN A 608 12.92 14.09 -19.10
N ASN A 609 13.37 13.08 -18.34
CA ASN A 609 14.59 13.14 -17.56
C ASN A 609 15.82 13.35 -18.45
N LEU A 610 15.90 12.65 -19.58
CA LEU A 610 16.98 12.84 -20.55
C LEU A 610 16.96 14.27 -21.13
N SER A 611 15.77 14.80 -21.45
CA SER A 611 15.63 16.18 -21.93
C SER A 611 16.07 17.22 -20.88
N GLN A 612 15.76 16.98 -19.60
CA GLN A 612 16.18 17.84 -18.50
C GLN A 612 17.69 17.74 -18.24
N ALA A 613 18.25 16.53 -18.29
CA ALA A 613 19.70 16.33 -18.18
C ALA A 613 20.43 17.04 -19.33
N SER A 614 19.93 16.94 -20.56
CA SER A 614 20.48 17.65 -21.71
C SER A 614 20.43 19.18 -21.55
N LYS A 615 19.35 19.73 -20.96
CA LYS A 615 19.27 21.16 -20.63
C LYS A 615 20.29 21.57 -19.58
N ARG A 616 20.45 20.79 -18.50
CA ARG A 616 21.47 21.04 -17.47
C ARG A 616 22.88 20.95 -18.03
N ASP A 617 23.17 19.98 -18.88
CA ASP A 617 24.46 19.87 -19.55
C ASP A 617 24.76 21.10 -20.43
N ALA A 618 23.75 21.65 -21.13
CA ALA A 618 23.90 22.87 -21.91
C ALA A 618 24.19 24.09 -21.01
N GLU A 619 23.52 24.19 -19.86
CA GLU A 619 23.74 25.25 -18.87
C GLU A 619 25.14 25.17 -18.25
N ILE A 620 25.58 23.99 -17.81
CA ILE A 620 26.93 23.75 -17.30
C ILE A 620 27.99 24.07 -18.34
N ARG A 621 27.76 23.73 -19.63
CA ARG A 621 28.69 24.10 -20.71
C ARG A 621 28.81 25.62 -20.85
N LYS A 622 27.70 26.36 -20.77
CA LYS A 622 27.68 27.82 -20.82
C LYS A 622 28.41 28.43 -19.62
N GLU A 623 28.21 27.90 -18.42
CA GLU A 623 28.95 28.32 -17.22
C GLU A 623 30.45 28.07 -17.34
N ARG A 624 30.84 26.88 -17.82
CA ARG A 624 32.26 26.56 -18.06
C ARG A 624 32.89 27.50 -19.08
N GLU A 625 32.16 27.89 -20.12
CA GLU A 625 32.63 28.85 -21.12
C GLU A 625 32.78 30.25 -20.51
N SER A 626 31.82 30.72 -19.72
CA SER A 626 31.92 31.98 -18.99
C SER A 626 33.08 32.00 -17.99
N LEU A 627 33.31 30.91 -17.25
CA LEU A 627 34.43 30.80 -16.33
C LEU A 627 35.77 30.78 -17.07
N ARG A 628 35.86 30.11 -18.22
CA ARG A 628 37.05 30.14 -19.07
C ARG A 628 37.35 31.54 -19.57
N GLU A 629 36.33 32.29 -20.00
CA GLU A 629 36.48 33.68 -20.42
C GLU A 629 37.00 34.55 -19.27
N LYS A 630 36.43 34.42 -18.07
CA LYS A 630 36.92 35.12 -16.87
C LYS A 630 38.35 34.77 -16.51
N ILE A 631 38.74 33.49 -16.60
CA ILE A 631 40.12 33.06 -16.37
C ILE A 631 41.05 33.71 -17.39
N SER A 632 40.71 33.66 -18.68
CA SER A 632 41.51 34.31 -19.73
C SER A 632 41.60 35.82 -19.55
N GLU A 633 40.55 36.48 -19.06
CA GLU A 633 40.58 37.90 -18.74
C GLU A 633 41.51 38.19 -17.54
N MET A 634 41.42 37.41 -16.48
CA MET A 634 42.31 37.52 -15.32
C MET A 634 43.78 37.28 -15.69
N GLU A 635 44.07 36.27 -16.52
CA GLU A 635 45.42 35.99 -17.03
C GLU A 635 45.98 37.18 -17.83
N ARG A 636 45.16 37.79 -18.70
CA ARG A 636 45.55 39.00 -19.44
C ARG A 636 45.83 40.18 -18.51
N ASN A 637 45.01 40.37 -17.48
CA ASN A 637 45.19 41.45 -16.51
C ASN A 637 46.45 41.24 -15.65
N LEU A 638 46.71 40.01 -15.21
CA LEU A 638 47.91 39.65 -14.47
C LEU A 638 49.17 39.88 -15.30
N SER A 639 49.16 39.47 -16.58
CA SER A 639 50.27 39.69 -17.50
C SER A 639 50.55 41.18 -17.72
N LYS A 640 49.49 42.01 -17.90
CA LYS A 640 49.63 43.47 -17.98
C LYS A 640 50.22 44.06 -16.69
N GLN A 641 49.80 43.58 -15.53
CA GLN A 641 50.33 44.04 -14.24
C GLN A 641 51.80 43.68 -14.06
N GLN A 642 52.20 42.46 -14.44
CA GLN A 642 53.60 42.03 -14.42
C GLN A 642 54.46 42.92 -15.32
N GLN A 643 54.04 43.13 -16.58
CA GLN A 643 54.72 44.02 -17.51
C GLN A 643 54.81 45.46 -16.97
N GLY A 644 53.73 45.98 -16.38
CA GLY A 644 53.74 47.30 -15.73
C GLY A 644 54.76 47.40 -14.59
N SER A 645 54.82 46.38 -13.73
CA SER A 645 55.78 46.34 -12.61
C SER A 645 57.23 46.26 -13.07
N GLU A 646 57.51 45.57 -14.18
CA GLU A 646 58.84 45.50 -14.79
C GLU A 646 59.24 46.84 -15.41
N LEU A 647 58.32 47.50 -16.11
CA LEU A 647 58.53 48.84 -16.66
C LEU A 647 58.81 49.86 -15.55
N ASP A 648 58.13 49.78 -14.40
CA ASP A 648 58.39 50.65 -13.25
C ASP A 648 59.77 50.40 -12.62
N LYS A 649 60.20 49.14 -12.51
CA LYS A 649 61.56 48.80 -12.05
C LYS A 649 62.62 49.35 -13.00
N LEU A 650 62.42 49.20 -14.31
CA LEU A 650 63.31 49.75 -15.33
C LEU A 650 63.36 51.27 -15.26
N ARG A 651 62.22 51.96 -15.11
CA ARG A 651 62.15 53.41 -14.93
C ARG A 651 62.94 53.87 -13.70
N LYS A 652 62.76 53.22 -12.55
CA LYS A 652 63.53 53.53 -11.33
C LYS A 652 65.03 53.31 -11.52
N SER A 653 65.42 52.22 -12.19
CA SER A 653 66.83 51.97 -12.51
C SER A 653 67.41 53.03 -13.43
N LEU A 654 66.62 53.54 -14.37
CA LEU A 654 67.04 54.58 -15.32
C LEU A 654 67.21 55.93 -14.61
N VAL A 655 66.29 56.28 -13.72
CA VAL A 655 66.41 57.48 -12.87
C VAL A 655 67.65 57.39 -11.99
N ASN A 656 67.89 56.26 -11.31
CA ASN A 656 69.11 56.09 -10.50
C ASN A 656 70.39 56.23 -11.34
N ARG A 657 70.40 55.69 -12.57
CA ARG A 657 71.51 55.86 -13.52
C ARG A 657 71.70 57.32 -13.93
N ASP A 658 70.61 58.04 -14.17
CA ASP A 658 70.67 59.47 -14.50
C ASP A 658 71.20 60.29 -13.33
N ASP A 659 70.78 59.98 -12.09
CA ASP A 659 71.30 60.60 -10.87
C ASP A 659 72.79 60.29 -10.67
N GLU A 660 73.23 59.05 -10.91
CA GLU A 660 74.65 58.66 -10.91
C GLU A 660 75.45 59.46 -11.95
N ILE A 661 74.92 59.62 -13.17
CA ILE A 661 75.55 60.39 -14.24
C ILE A 661 75.62 61.87 -13.86
N GLN A 662 74.58 62.44 -13.26
CA GLN A 662 74.57 63.82 -12.78
C GLN A 662 75.59 64.01 -11.64
N ALA A 663 75.63 63.10 -10.67
CA ALA A 663 76.61 63.12 -9.60
C ALA A 663 78.04 63.02 -10.14
N PHE A 664 78.28 62.16 -11.14
CA PHE A 664 79.58 62.05 -11.80
C PHE A 664 79.96 63.34 -12.54
N LYS A 665 79.02 63.95 -13.27
CA LYS A 665 79.23 65.26 -13.94
C LYS A 665 79.54 66.36 -12.92
N GLN A 666 78.82 66.40 -11.79
CA GLN A 666 79.08 67.35 -10.72
C GLN A 666 80.47 67.14 -10.13
N LEU A 667 80.85 65.90 -9.83
CA LEU A 667 82.17 65.57 -9.29
C LEU A 667 83.28 65.92 -10.28
N GLN A 668 83.06 65.73 -11.58
CA GLN A 668 83.99 66.17 -12.62
C GLN A 668 84.08 67.71 -12.69
N MET A 669 82.95 68.42 -12.55
CA MET A 669 82.90 69.88 -12.51
C MET A 669 83.62 70.41 -11.26
N ASP A 670 83.36 69.86 -10.08
CA ASP A 670 84.01 70.19 -8.82
C ASP A 670 85.51 69.92 -8.88
N LYS A 671 85.93 68.79 -9.49
CA LYS A 671 87.35 68.49 -9.73
C LYS A 671 87.98 69.50 -10.68
N SER A 672 87.29 69.90 -11.75
CA SER A 672 87.79 70.93 -12.67
C SER A 672 87.89 72.30 -12.00
N LEU A 673 86.97 72.63 -11.11
CA LEU A 673 86.97 73.85 -10.31
C LEU A 673 88.12 73.84 -9.29
N GLY A 674 88.33 72.73 -8.58
CA GLY A 674 89.46 72.57 -7.67
C GLY A 674 90.82 72.68 -8.37
N MET A 675 90.95 72.09 -9.57
CA MET A 675 92.15 72.28 -10.39
C MET A 675 92.33 73.74 -10.83
N LEU A 676 91.26 74.47 -11.13
CA LEU A 676 91.32 75.91 -11.44
C LEU A 676 91.75 76.73 -10.22
N ASP A 677 91.25 76.40 -9.03
CA ASP A 677 91.62 77.06 -7.77
C ASP A 677 93.09 76.81 -7.40
N GLU A 678 93.58 75.58 -7.56
CA GLU A 678 95.00 75.25 -7.41
C GLU A 678 95.86 76.05 -8.39
N LEU A 679 95.42 76.17 -9.65
CA LEU A 679 96.13 76.92 -10.68
C LEU A 679 96.14 78.43 -10.38
N ASN A 680 95.03 78.98 -9.88
CA ASN A 680 94.95 80.36 -9.41
C ASN A 680 95.83 80.59 -8.17
N SER A 681 95.85 79.65 -7.22
CA SER A 681 96.70 79.71 -6.03
C SER A 681 98.19 79.73 -6.41
N LEU A 682 98.60 78.83 -7.30
CA LEU A 682 99.96 78.81 -7.85
C LEU A 682 100.29 80.10 -8.61
N GLN A 683 99.35 80.68 -9.34
CA GLN A 683 99.54 81.98 -10.00
C GLN A 683 99.75 83.11 -8.99
N ILE A 684 99.00 83.14 -7.88
CA ILE A 684 99.16 84.11 -6.79
C ILE A 684 100.51 83.92 -6.11
N GLU A 685 100.90 82.68 -5.80
CA GLU A 685 102.19 82.37 -5.19
C GLU A 685 103.36 82.76 -6.10
N VAL A 686 103.26 82.48 -7.40
CA VAL A 686 104.24 82.94 -8.41
C VAL A 686 104.28 84.48 -8.46
N ALA A 687 103.15 85.17 -8.34
CA ALA A 687 103.10 86.62 -8.29
C ALA A 687 103.76 87.19 -7.02
N ASP A 688 103.51 86.58 -5.87
CA ASP A 688 104.10 86.97 -4.57
C ASP A 688 105.61 86.69 -4.53
N LEU A 689 106.06 85.55 -5.07
CA LEU A 689 107.48 85.25 -5.26
C LEU A 689 108.16 86.25 -6.20
N ARG A 690 107.49 86.64 -7.30
CA ARG A 690 107.98 87.71 -8.19
C ARG A 690 108.06 89.05 -7.47
N GLN A 691 107.16 89.36 -6.54
CA GLN A 691 107.20 90.58 -5.74
C GLN A 691 108.33 90.54 -4.71
N LYS A 692 108.52 89.43 -4.00
CA LYS A 692 109.64 89.21 -3.05
C LYS A 692 111.00 89.29 -3.75
N LEU A 693 111.11 88.76 -4.97
CA LEU A 693 112.33 88.89 -5.79
C LEU A 693 112.63 90.34 -6.17
N ARG A 694 111.61 91.18 -6.42
CA ARG A 694 111.81 92.63 -6.64
C ARG A 694 112.24 93.36 -5.38
N GLN A 695 111.76 92.95 -4.21
CA GLN A 695 112.15 93.55 -2.92
C GLN A 695 113.55 93.14 -2.45
N LYS A 696 114.08 91.99 -2.89
CA LYS A 696 115.45 91.54 -2.59
C LYS A 696 116.51 92.02 -3.58
N GLY A 697 116.09 92.63 -4.69
CA GLY A 697 116.97 93.17 -5.74
C GLY A 697 117.21 94.68 -5.67
N ALA A 698 116.80 95.31 -4.56
CA ALA A 698 117.16 96.67 -4.16
C ALA A 698 117.80 96.60 -2.77
#